data_AF-D4VA98-F1
#
_entry.id   AF-D4VA98-F1
#
_cell.length_a   1.000
_cell.length_b   1.000
_cell.length_c   1.000
_cell.angle_alpha   90.00
_cell.angle_beta   90.00
_cell.angle_gamma   90.00
#
_symmetry.space_group_name_H-M   'P 1'
#
loop_
_entity.id
_entity.type
_entity.pdbx_description
1 polymer ?
#
loop_
_entity_poly.entity_id
_entity_poly.type
_entity_poly.pdbx_seq_one_letter_code
_entity_poly.pdbx_strand_id
1 'polypeptide(L)'
;MFMKKYQLLNTFQWLLMTLFFLFFIMGCDDDEKVREEEEKITIGEDQLAIELDAEDTSASIKFTALASWTATIKEAEVHNWVALSSKQGIGGLVTLNLILKKNTNKDDRYAVITIACGNSTKEINLSQAGSSLLIMDEADIKDFDKYYKPAEFSKMDMLRSDSKWSWFRSAQSEHFFVFWEAGFGDNPNADTVDAALRVDIDDLLEKAEQFYKTNIEVLKFAQLGEGKSYLDKYKMEIYLLYQTEWLATGSGYDNKIGALWVNPSTCQPVGSTIAHEIGHSFQYQVYCDKILQGNPDDLKCGFRYGYEGSNGGNGFWEQCAQWQSYQDYPGELFANYHFDVWLSNCHRHFEHEWMRYASYWLQSYWTARYGIETVSNVWKQSVYPEDAISTYMRLYCGNQWSIMSQELYDYAARMATFDIDGIGEYASGYLDKYSTKLYPAGDGYYQVAYASCPSTTGFNVIALNVPNAATTVSASFLGLSPGTDLAPDDPGEYMESETVAGTVATYNVGNAADAGWHYGFVALKKDGTRVYSDRNTEPTGVASFTLPANTEKLYFIVLGAPKQYKPHPWDEKEKNDEQWPYKVKFEGTDLLGNFSIDETAMPKDITLTFDVKCNAGSEDYPQGTVDLKTNKDLAQAFVMKPAVLESKLASVGTEPAEDKVVIALGQTDGTFAYTSTANNGFWCEANGNVGNWGDTAPVYVEFSGLTMTYGHRKGVSVAGQKYMLKPTLIYTRNGVQYKATIVLNMQF
;
A
#
# COMPACT_ATOMS: atom_id res chain seq x y z
N MET A 1 -12.85 21.62 -42.16
CA MET A 1 -12.99 22.82 -43.03
C MET A 1 -11.59 23.37 -43.27
N PHE A 2 -11.11 23.40 -44.52
CA PHE A 2 -9.76 23.84 -45.00
C PHE A 2 -8.52 23.13 -44.38
N MET A 3 -7.57 22.47 -45.07
CA MET A 3 -7.08 22.36 -46.47
C MET A 3 -5.81 23.19 -46.80
N LYS A 4 -4.87 22.52 -47.52
CA LYS A 4 -3.63 22.97 -48.21
C LYS A 4 -2.34 22.79 -47.39
N LYS A 5 -1.32 22.02 -47.81
CA LYS A 5 -0.52 21.98 -49.09
C LYS A 5 0.25 23.27 -49.38
N TYR A 6 1.57 23.17 -49.45
CA TYR A 6 2.38 23.67 -50.59
C TYR A 6 3.67 22.84 -50.74
N GLN A 7 4.41 23.07 -51.82
CA GLN A 7 5.32 22.13 -52.48
C GLN A 7 6.48 22.88 -53.16
N LEU A 8 7.57 22.17 -53.49
CA LEU A 8 8.59 22.47 -54.54
C LEU A 8 9.70 23.52 -54.28
N LEU A 9 10.97 23.12 -54.48
CA LEU A 9 11.82 23.42 -55.68
C LEU A 9 13.34 23.70 -55.38
N ASN A 10 14.19 22.71 -55.71
CA ASN A 10 15.46 22.75 -56.47
C ASN A 10 16.77 23.52 -56.10
N THR A 11 17.86 22.84 -56.54
CA THR A 11 19.14 23.29 -57.17
C THR A 11 20.32 23.84 -56.34
N PHE A 12 21.46 23.12 -56.38
CA PHE A 12 22.78 23.49 -56.97
C PHE A 12 23.74 22.26 -56.88
N GLN A 13 24.38 21.76 -57.95
CA GLN A 13 25.73 22.09 -58.49
C GLN A 13 26.90 21.92 -57.46
N TRP A 14 28.11 21.39 -57.77
CA TRP A 14 28.79 21.04 -59.04
C TRP A 14 30.06 20.15 -58.79
N LEU A 15 30.80 19.92 -59.90
CA LEU A 15 32.20 19.44 -60.08
C LEU A 15 32.48 17.92 -60.17
N LEU A 16 33.58 17.43 -60.78
CA LEU A 16 34.34 17.81 -62.01
C LEU A 16 35.51 16.83 -62.30
N MET A 17 35.62 16.21 -63.50
CA MET A 17 36.91 16.00 -64.24
C MET A 17 36.70 15.43 -65.66
N THR A 18 37.66 15.68 -66.56
CA THR A 18 37.55 15.56 -68.04
C THR A 18 38.90 15.17 -68.70
N LEU A 19 38.88 15.00 -70.04
CA LEU A 19 40.01 14.77 -70.99
C LEU A 19 40.56 13.31 -71.07
N PHE A 20 40.96 12.74 -72.22
CA PHE A 20 40.97 13.16 -73.65
C PHE A 20 41.13 11.92 -74.56
N PHE A 21 40.59 11.92 -75.80
CA PHE A 21 41.35 11.64 -77.04
C PHE A 21 40.48 11.83 -78.30
N LEU A 22 41.10 12.23 -79.42
CA LEU A 22 40.43 12.59 -80.67
C LEU A 22 41.38 12.31 -81.86
N PHE A 23 40.94 11.58 -82.89
CA PHE A 23 41.61 11.52 -84.21
C PHE A 23 40.61 11.09 -85.32
N PHE A 24 40.71 11.70 -86.51
CA PHE A 24 40.01 11.35 -87.78
C PHE A 24 40.72 10.13 -88.47
N ILE A 25 40.29 9.50 -89.59
CA ILE A 25 39.78 9.98 -90.90
C ILE A 25 39.04 8.85 -91.69
N MET A 26 37.97 9.20 -92.45
CA MET A 26 37.30 8.56 -93.64
C MET A 26 36.92 7.06 -93.71
N GLY A 27 35.71 6.81 -94.26
CA GLY A 27 35.32 5.57 -94.97
C GLY A 27 33.83 5.48 -95.35
N CYS A 28 33.52 5.68 -96.64
CA CYS A 28 32.28 5.55 -97.45
C CYS A 28 30.91 5.05 -96.89
N ASP A 29 29.86 5.51 -97.58
CA ASP A 29 28.45 5.07 -97.54
C ASP A 29 28.23 3.55 -97.50
N ASP A 30 27.21 3.13 -96.75
CA ASP A 30 26.02 2.52 -97.36
C ASP A 30 24.78 2.71 -96.45
N ASP A 31 23.63 3.03 -97.06
CA ASP A 31 22.37 3.39 -96.41
C ASP A 31 21.59 2.13 -95.95
N GLU A 32 21.98 1.49 -94.85
CA GLU A 32 21.13 0.49 -94.20
C GLU A 32 20.24 1.10 -93.12
N LYS A 33 18.92 1.03 -93.34
CA LYS A 33 17.91 1.33 -92.33
C LYS A 33 18.06 0.36 -91.16
N VAL A 34 18.69 0.83 -90.09
CA VAL A 34 18.62 0.19 -88.76
C VAL A 34 17.14 0.03 -88.41
N ARG A 35 16.68 -1.22 -88.35
CA ARG A 35 15.43 -1.52 -87.66
C ARG A 35 15.68 -1.28 -86.18
N GLU A 36 14.93 -0.37 -85.58
CA GLU A 36 14.80 -0.35 -84.12
C GLU A 36 14.32 -1.75 -83.69
N GLU A 37 15.09 -2.42 -82.83
CA GLU A 37 14.65 -3.69 -82.26
C GLU A 37 13.45 -3.40 -81.36
N GLU A 38 12.26 -3.88 -81.74
CA GLU A 38 11.05 -3.75 -80.90
C GLU A 38 11.34 -4.27 -79.49
N GLU A 39 11.22 -3.39 -78.49
CA GLU A 39 11.49 -3.72 -77.10
C GLU A 39 10.44 -4.71 -76.58
N LYS A 40 10.85 -5.95 -76.32
CA LYS A 40 9.94 -7.07 -76.02
C LYS A 40 9.56 -7.19 -74.54
N ILE A 41 10.09 -6.31 -73.69
CA ILE A 41 9.81 -6.23 -72.25
C ILE A 41 9.49 -4.78 -71.90
N THR A 42 8.24 -4.51 -71.52
CA THR A 42 7.85 -3.23 -70.92
C THR A 42 7.74 -3.42 -69.40
N ILE A 43 8.52 -2.66 -68.64
CA ILE A 43 8.59 -2.70 -67.17
C ILE A 43 8.62 -1.25 -66.66
N GLY A 44 7.97 -0.98 -65.53
CA GLY A 44 8.00 0.35 -64.90
C GLY A 44 9.37 0.67 -64.31
N GLU A 45 9.77 1.93 -64.29
CA GLU A 45 11.05 2.35 -63.67
C GLU A 45 11.08 2.02 -62.17
N ASP A 46 9.92 2.09 -61.50
CA ASP A 46 9.68 1.67 -60.12
C ASP A 46 9.83 0.15 -59.88
N GLN A 47 9.90 -0.65 -60.94
CA GLN A 47 10.08 -2.09 -60.89
C GLN A 47 11.52 -2.52 -61.26
N LEU A 48 12.41 -1.56 -61.57
CA LEU A 48 13.84 -1.81 -61.86
C LEU A 48 14.74 -1.78 -60.61
N ALA A 49 14.26 -1.18 -59.53
CA ALA A 49 14.87 -1.19 -58.21
C ALA A 49 13.78 -1.51 -57.17
N ILE A 50 13.94 -2.61 -56.44
CA ILE A 50 13.05 -3.02 -55.37
C ILE A 50 13.85 -2.98 -54.06
N GLU A 51 13.47 -2.07 -53.17
CA GLU A 51 14.03 -1.93 -51.83
C GLU A 51 13.13 -2.66 -50.83
N LEU A 52 13.73 -3.39 -49.90
CA LEU A 52 13.03 -4.25 -48.95
C LEU A 52 13.61 -4.12 -47.54
N ASP A 53 12.75 -4.25 -46.54
CA ASP A 53 13.16 -4.33 -45.15
C ASP A 53 13.77 -5.71 -44.85
N ALA A 54 14.60 -5.76 -43.80
CA ALA A 54 15.23 -7.00 -43.33
C ALA A 54 14.21 -8.13 -43.05
N GLU A 55 12.98 -7.78 -42.68
CA GLU A 55 11.92 -8.72 -42.33
C GLU A 55 11.07 -9.20 -43.52
N ASP A 56 11.23 -8.60 -44.71
CA ASP A 56 10.42 -8.93 -45.89
C ASP A 56 10.67 -10.35 -46.40
N THR A 57 9.58 -11.10 -46.56
CA THR A 57 9.59 -12.50 -47.02
C THR A 57 8.99 -12.69 -48.42
N SER A 58 8.47 -11.62 -49.04
CA SER A 58 7.93 -11.67 -50.39
C SER A 58 7.94 -10.32 -51.11
N ALA A 59 8.16 -10.33 -52.42
CA ALA A 59 8.01 -9.17 -53.29
C ALA A 59 7.45 -9.59 -54.66
N SER A 60 7.16 -8.64 -55.57
CA SER A 60 6.70 -8.97 -56.92
C SER A 60 7.23 -8.00 -57.98
N ILE A 61 7.69 -8.52 -59.12
CA ILE A 61 8.07 -7.74 -60.30
C ILE A 61 6.91 -7.80 -61.32
N LYS A 62 6.42 -6.66 -61.79
CA LYS A 62 5.35 -6.55 -62.79
C LYS A 62 5.88 -6.03 -64.13
N PHE A 63 5.65 -6.79 -65.20
CA PHE A 63 6.12 -6.46 -66.54
C PHE A 63 5.20 -7.03 -67.63
N THR A 64 5.29 -6.49 -68.84
CA THR A 64 4.65 -7.05 -70.03
C THR A 64 5.71 -7.65 -70.94
N ALA A 65 5.55 -8.90 -71.35
CA ALA A 65 6.43 -9.59 -72.30
C ALA A 65 5.69 -9.86 -73.62
N LEU A 66 6.29 -9.52 -74.76
CA LEU A 66 5.67 -9.73 -76.08
C LEU A 66 5.80 -11.17 -76.61
N ALA A 67 6.61 -12.01 -75.97
CA ALA A 67 6.81 -13.41 -76.29
C ALA A 67 7.10 -14.23 -75.02
N SER A 68 7.45 -15.51 -75.17
CA SER A 68 7.92 -16.31 -74.04
C SER A 68 9.15 -15.70 -73.39
N TRP A 69 9.14 -15.62 -72.06
CA TRP A 69 10.17 -14.99 -71.25
C TRP A 69 10.82 -16.01 -70.31
N THR A 70 12.02 -15.67 -69.84
CA THR A 70 12.74 -16.37 -68.78
C THR A 70 13.21 -15.39 -67.71
N ALA A 71 13.35 -15.85 -66.47
CA ALA A 71 13.89 -15.08 -65.37
C ALA A 71 14.96 -15.88 -64.62
N THR A 72 16.12 -15.25 -64.41
CA THR A 72 17.27 -15.82 -63.72
C THR A 72 17.74 -14.89 -62.61
N ILE A 73 18.38 -15.46 -61.59
CA ILE A 73 19.13 -14.71 -60.58
C ILE A 73 20.59 -14.80 -61.00
N LYS A 74 21.28 -13.66 -61.02
CA LYS A 74 22.62 -13.52 -61.63
C LYS A 74 23.72 -14.14 -60.76
N GLU A 75 23.66 -13.92 -59.44
CA GLU A 75 24.63 -14.44 -58.48
C GLU A 75 24.16 -15.77 -57.86
N ALA A 76 25.02 -16.80 -57.88
CA ALA A 76 24.64 -18.15 -57.41
C ALA A 76 24.35 -18.21 -55.90
N GLU A 77 25.03 -17.39 -55.10
CA GLU A 77 24.87 -17.32 -53.63
C GLU A 77 23.55 -16.70 -53.18
N VAL A 78 22.93 -15.87 -54.02
CA VAL A 78 21.61 -15.27 -53.76
C VAL A 78 20.50 -16.32 -53.70
N HIS A 79 20.65 -17.47 -54.36
CA HIS A 79 19.70 -18.58 -54.26
C HIS A 79 19.54 -19.13 -52.83
N ASN A 80 20.44 -18.79 -51.91
CA ASN A 80 20.28 -19.13 -50.49
C ASN A 80 19.18 -18.32 -49.79
N TRP A 81 18.78 -17.16 -50.33
CA TRP A 81 17.81 -16.25 -49.71
C TRP A 81 16.71 -15.69 -50.65
N VAL A 82 16.85 -15.80 -51.98
CA VAL A 82 15.81 -15.43 -52.98
C VAL A 82 15.43 -16.63 -53.85
N ALA A 83 14.13 -16.85 -54.04
CA ALA A 83 13.58 -17.79 -55.03
C ALA A 83 12.50 -17.13 -55.89
N LEU A 84 12.43 -17.52 -57.17
CA LEU A 84 11.45 -17.02 -58.15
C LEU A 84 10.26 -17.99 -58.24
N SER A 85 9.03 -17.48 -58.20
CA SER A 85 7.81 -18.31 -58.31
C SER A 85 7.66 -19.00 -59.67
N SER A 86 8.26 -18.45 -60.71
CA SER A 86 8.54 -19.13 -61.98
C SER A 86 9.82 -18.60 -62.60
N LYS A 87 10.53 -19.45 -63.34
CA LYS A 87 11.73 -19.08 -64.12
C LYS A 87 11.43 -18.87 -65.61
N GLN A 88 10.20 -19.10 -66.04
CA GLN A 88 9.78 -18.92 -67.44
C GLN A 88 8.25 -18.74 -67.55
N GLY A 89 7.80 -18.20 -68.68
CA GLY A 89 6.38 -18.09 -69.00
C GLY A 89 6.11 -17.74 -70.46
N ILE A 90 4.84 -17.66 -70.81
CA ILE A 90 4.38 -17.16 -72.12
C ILE A 90 4.17 -15.64 -72.06
N GLY A 91 4.10 -14.99 -73.23
CA GLY A 91 3.89 -13.55 -73.35
C GLY A 91 2.52 -13.08 -72.83
N GLY A 92 2.44 -11.81 -72.46
CA GLY A 92 1.30 -11.18 -71.80
C GLY A 92 1.75 -10.25 -70.68
N LEU A 93 0.78 -9.82 -69.85
CA LEU A 93 1.05 -9.10 -68.60
C LEU A 93 1.39 -10.10 -67.49
N VAL A 94 2.54 -9.94 -66.86
CA VAL A 94 3.16 -10.89 -65.94
C VAL A 94 3.33 -10.26 -64.56
N THR A 95 3.08 -11.04 -63.52
CA THR A 95 3.52 -10.74 -62.15
C THR A 95 4.39 -11.91 -61.68
N LEU A 96 5.68 -11.65 -61.53
CA LEU A 96 6.66 -12.62 -61.04
C LEU A 96 6.82 -12.41 -59.53
N ASN A 97 6.42 -13.39 -58.72
CA ASN A 97 6.55 -13.30 -57.28
C ASN A 97 7.94 -13.78 -56.84
N LEU A 98 8.52 -13.07 -55.89
CA LEU A 98 9.78 -13.37 -55.23
C LEU A 98 9.45 -13.94 -53.84
N ILE A 99 10.05 -15.07 -53.49
CA ILE A 99 10.00 -15.69 -52.16
C ILE A 99 11.36 -15.43 -51.51
N LEU A 100 11.34 -14.81 -50.34
CA LEU A 100 12.53 -14.28 -49.68
C LEU A 100 12.68 -14.88 -48.28
N LYS A 101 13.93 -15.03 -47.83
CA LYS A 101 14.22 -15.18 -46.39
C LYS A 101 14.40 -13.79 -45.78
N LYS A 102 14.21 -13.69 -44.47
CA LYS A 102 14.61 -12.51 -43.69
C LYS A 102 16.13 -12.30 -43.76
N ASN A 103 16.60 -11.07 -43.64
CA ASN A 103 18.00 -10.74 -43.41
C ASN A 103 18.24 -10.65 -41.90
N THR A 104 19.17 -11.45 -41.40
CA THR A 104 19.57 -11.48 -39.98
C THR A 104 20.97 -10.90 -39.76
N ASN A 105 21.63 -10.46 -40.83
CA ASN A 105 22.94 -9.83 -40.79
C ASN A 105 22.75 -8.31 -40.68
N LYS A 106 23.70 -7.61 -40.04
CA LYS A 106 23.69 -6.13 -39.95
C LYS A 106 23.93 -5.42 -41.28
N ASP A 107 24.53 -6.12 -42.25
CA ASP A 107 24.83 -5.59 -43.57
C ASP A 107 23.65 -5.80 -44.53
N ASP A 108 23.42 -4.80 -45.38
CA ASP A 108 22.55 -4.90 -46.54
C ASP A 108 23.02 -6.03 -47.47
N ARG A 109 22.06 -6.66 -48.16
CA ARG A 109 22.34 -7.65 -49.19
C ARG A 109 21.60 -7.35 -50.49
N TYR A 110 22.23 -7.71 -51.59
CA TYR A 110 21.78 -7.33 -52.93
C TYR A 110 21.65 -8.56 -53.84
N ALA A 111 20.78 -8.45 -54.84
CA ALA A 111 20.55 -9.47 -55.85
C ALA A 111 20.17 -8.82 -57.18
N VAL A 112 20.64 -9.39 -58.30
CA VAL A 112 20.20 -8.96 -59.63
C VAL A 112 19.33 -10.06 -60.26
N ILE A 113 18.10 -9.69 -60.61
CA ILE A 113 17.15 -10.56 -61.33
C ILE A 113 17.13 -10.13 -62.79
N THR A 114 17.51 -11.02 -63.68
CA THR A 114 17.55 -10.79 -65.12
C THR A 114 16.33 -11.42 -65.78
N ILE A 115 15.50 -10.61 -66.44
CA ILE A 115 14.36 -11.06 -67.24
C ILE A 115 14.70 -10.93 -68.71
N ALA A 116 14.58 -12.00 -69.49
CA ALA A 116 14.89 -12.04 -70.92
C ALA A 116 13.69 -12.53 -71.76
N CYS A 117 13.42 -11.85 -72.87
CA CYS A 117 12.33 -12.15 -73.81
C CYS A 117 12.79 -11.88 -75.25
N GLY A 118 13.21 -12.93 -75.96
CA GLY A 118 13.92 -12.78 -77.23
C GLY A 118 15.27 -12.09 -77.03
N ASN A 119 15.52 -10.99 -77.76
CA ASN A 119 16.76 -10.22 -77.64
C ASN A 119 16.72 -9.19 -76.49
N SER A 120 15.52 -8.84 -76.00
CA SER A 120 15.36 -7.84 -74.94
C SER A 120 15.63 -8.43 -73.56
N THR A 121 16.44 -7.75 -72.78
CA THR A 121 16.79 -8.12 -71.40
C THR A 121 16.60 -6.92 -70.47
N LYS A 122 16.11 -7.15 -69.25
CA LYS A 122 16.03 -6.16 -68.17
C LYS A 122 16.65 -6.75 -66.91
N GLU A 123 17.49 -5.96 -66.23
CA GLU A 123 17.99 -6.27 -64.90
C GLU A 123 17.18 -5.49 -63.87
N ILE A 124 16.73 -6.19 -62.82
CA ILE A 124 16.05 -5.64 -61.66
C ILE A 124 16.99 -5.78 -60.48
N ASN A 125 17.35 -4.66 -59.86
CA ASN A 125 18.14 -4.64 -58.65
C ASN A 125 17.21 -4.83 -57.45
N LEU A 126 17.54 -5.80 -56.60
CA LEU A 126 16.83 -6.07 -55.36
C LEU A 126 17.81 -5.78 -54.21
N SER A 127 17.48 -4.83 -53.35
CA SER A 127 18.17 -4.63 -52.07
C SER A 127 17.29 -5.12 -50.93
N GLN A 128 17.91 -5.74 -49.93
CA GLN A 128 17.27 -6.03 -48.66
C GLN A 128 18.16 -5.50 -47.53
N ALA A 129 17.60 -4.62 -46.71
CA ALA A 129 18.30 -3.93 -45.65
C ALA A 129 18.93 -4.89 -44.63
N GLY A 130 20.01 -4.43 -43.99
CA GLY A 130 20.56 -5.04 -42.78
C GLY A 130 19.57 -5.05 -41.62
N SER A 131 19.65 -6.06 -40.77
CA SER A 131 18.83 -6.17 -39.55
C SER A 131 19.38 -5.30 -38.43
N SER A 132 18.50 -4.49 -37.82
CA SER A 132 18.77 -3.83 -36.53
C SER A 132 18.62 -4.79 -35.34
N LEU A 133 18.12 -6.01 -35.57
CA LEU A 133 18.04 -7.07 -34.58
C LEU A 133 19.44 -7.45 -34.10
N LEU A 134 19.62 -7.46 -32.78
CA LEU A 134 20.79 -8.02 -32.12
C LEU A 134 20.41 -9.34 -31.45
N ILE A 135 21.33 -10.30 -31.48
CA ILE A 135 21.21 -11.57 -30.77
C ILE A 135 22.47 -11.72 -29.92
N MET A 136 22.30 -11.95 -28.62
CA MET A 136 23.38 -12.14 -27.64
C MET A 136 23.78 -13.61 -27.58
N ASP A 137 25.04 -13.91 -27.28
CA ASP A 137 25.46 -15.27 -26.92
C ASP A 137 25.17 -15.52 -25.42
N GLU A 138 24.70 -16.72 -25.06
CA GLU A 138 24.47 -17.09 -23.65
C GLU A 138 25.76 -17.00 -22.83
N ALA A 139 26.92 -17.23 -23.44
CA ALA A 139 28.22 -17.16 -22.80
C ALA A 139 28.65 -15.73 -22.41
N ASP A 140 28.05 -14.69 -23.01
CA ASP A 140 28.34 -13.29 -22.70
C ASP A 140 27.52 -12.78 -21.49
N ILE A 141 26.51 -13.55 -21.04
CA ILE A 141 25.62 -13.17 -19.93
C ILE A 141 26.14 -13.73 -18.61
N LYS A 142 26.56 -12.82 -17.71
CA LYS A 142 26.94 -13.18 -16.34
C LYS A 142 25.77 -13.86 -15.61
N ASP A 143 26.07 -14.94 -14.88
CA ASP A 143 25.12 -15.70 -14.05
C ASP A 143 23.91 -16.28 -14.84
N PHE A 144 23.99 -16.44 -16.17
CA PHE A 144 22.90 -16.97 -17.00
C PHE A 144 22.37 -18.34 -16.52
N ASP A 145 23.23 -19.19 -15.95
CA ASP A 145 22.89 -20.48 -15.36
C ASP A 145 22.03 -20.39 -14.07
N LYS A 146 22.01 -19.20 -13.45
CA LYS A 146 21.18 -18.84 -12.29
C LYS A 146 19.86 -18.16 -12.67
N TYR A 147 19.58 -17.95 -13.95
CA TYR A 147 18.25 -17.55 -14.39
C TYR A 147 17.36 -18.79 -14.49
N TYR A 148 16.23 -18.78 -13.78
CA TYR A 148 15.15 -19.70 -14.08
C TYR A 148 14.37 -19.13 -15.27
N LYS A 149 13.95 -19.96 -16.23
CA LYS A 149 13.14 -19.49 -17.36
C LYS A 149 11.70 -19.96 -17.16
N PRO A 150 10.77 -19.07 -16.79
CA PRO A 150 9.35 -19.41 -16.62
C PRO A 150 8.76 -20.16 -17.83
N ALA A 151 7.88 -21.12 -17.54
CA ALA A 151 7.24 -21.96 -18.54
C ALA A 151 6.43 -21.14 -19.56
N GLU A 152 5.84 -20.01 -19.15
CA GLU A 152 5.17 -19.07 -20.06
C GLU A 152 6.14 -18.42 -21.07
N PHE A 153 7.40 -18.20 -20.69
CA PHE A 153 8.45 -17.66 -21.56
C PHE A 153 9.16 -18.75 -22.38
N SER A 154 8.75 -20.02 -22.29
CA SER A 154 9.38 -21.14 -23.03
C SER A 154 9.59 -20.88 -24.53
N LYS A 155 8.65 -20.17 -25.19
CA LYS A 155 8.72 -19.78 -26.61
C LYS A 155 9.37 -18.41 -26.86
N MET A 156 9.66 -17.65 -25.81
CA MET A 156 10.32 -16.35 -25.90
C MET A 156 11.83 -16.56 -26.06
N ASP A 157 12.41 -16.02 -27.12
CA ASP A 157 13.86 -15.95 -27.28
C ASP A 157 14.34 -14.64 -26.65
N MET A 158 14.81 -14.71 -25.40
CA MET A 158 15.22 -13.54 -24.61
C MET A 158 16.62 -13.02 -25.01
N LEU A 159 17.36 -13.75 -25.84
CA LEU A 159 18.67 -13.32 -26.36
C LEU A 159 18.52 -12.30 -27.49
N ARG A 160 17.31 -12.08 -28.02
CA ARG A 160 17.02 -11.09 -29.06
C ARG A 160 16.73 -9.71 -28.48
N SER A 161 17.19 -8.66 -29.13
CA SER A 161 16.89 -7.26 -28.73
C SER A 161 15.42 -6.87 -28.89
N ASP A 162 14.68 -7.50 -29.81
CA ASP A 162 13.24 -7.25 -30.06
C ASP A 162 12.30 -8.06 -29.15
N SER A 163 12.83 -8.96 -28.33
CA SER A 163 12.05 -9.74 -27.37
C SER A 163 11.43 -8.85 -26.29
N LYS A 164 10.27 -9.23 -25.74
CA LYS A 164 9.61 -8.44 -24.68
C LYS A 164 10.53 -8.27 -23.47
N TRP A 165 10.93 -9.40 -22.90
CA TRP A 165 11.99 -9.49 -21.90
C TRP A 165 13.26 -9.89 -22.62
N SER A 166 14.29 -9.05 -22.53
CA SER A 166 15.51 -9.18 -23.34
C SER A 166 16.72 -8.95 -22.46
N TRP A 167 17.77 -9.76 -22.64
CA TRP A 167 19.04 -9.57 -21.95
C TRP A 167 19.73 -8.25 -22.31
N PHE A 168 19.42 -7.66 -23.47
CA PHE A 168 19.85 -6.29 -23.83
C PHE A 168 19.21 -5.19 -22.95
N ARG A 169 18.10 -5.50 -22.26
CA ARG A 169 17.37 -4.61 -21.35
C ARG A 169 17.19 -5.29 -20.00
N SER A 170 18.35 -5.61 -19.42
CA SER A 170 18.43 -6.27 -18.13
C SER A 170 19.57 -5.72 -17.27
N ALA A 171 19.40 -5.85 -15.96
CA ALA A 171 20.42 -5.58 -14.95
C ALA A 171 20.38 -6.70 -13.90
N GLN A 172 21.40 -6.79 -13.05
CA GLN A 172 21.45 -7.83 -12.02
C GLN A 172 22.32 -7.43 -10.83
N SER A 173 21.93 -7.92 -9.66
CA SER A 173 22.67 -7.83 -8.40
C SER A 173 23.21 -9.22 -8.01
N GLU A 174 23.40 -9.49 -6.71
CA GLU A 174 23.80 -10.81 -6.23
C GLU A 174 22.65 -11.81 -6.31
N HIS A 175 21.45 -11.38 -5.89
CA HIS A 175 20.27 -12.22 -5.71
C HIS A 175 19.10 -11.93 -6.68
N PHE A 176 19.17 -10.88 -7.50
CA PHE A 176 18.11 -10.52 -8.46
C PHE A 176 18.59 -10.36 -9.91
N PHE A 177 17.68 -10.66 -10.84
CA PHE A 177 17.66 -10.13 -12.21
C PHE A 177 16.52 -9.12 -12.35
N VAL A 178 16.76 -8.01 -13.04
CA VAL A 178 15.73 -7.04 -13.46
C VAL A 178 15.66 -7.03 -14.99
N PHE A 179 14.46 -7.16 -15.55
CA PHE A 179 14.18 -6.97 -16.98
C PHE A 179 13.18 -5.83 -17.18
N TRP A 180 13.31 -5.07 -18.28
CA TRP A 180 12.38 -3.99 -18.59
C TRP A 180 11.90 -3.98 -20.05
N GLU A 181 10.66 -3.50 -20.24
CA GLU A 181 10.04 -3.41 -21.56
C GLU A 181 10.74 -2.38 -22.47
N ALA A 182 10.61 -2.55 -23.79
CA ALA A 182 11.34 -1.75 -24.78
C ALA A 182 11.07 -0.23 -24.74
N GLY A 183 9.96 0.22 -24.12
CA GLY A 183 9.62 1.64 -24.01
C GLY A 183 10.62 2.47 -23.21
N PHE A 184 11.33 1.87 -22.25
CA PHE A 184 12.36 2.54 -21.46
C PHE A 184 13.69 2.75 -22.23
N GLY A 185 13.86 2.10 -23.39
CA GLY A 185 15.15 2.05 -24.09
C GLY A 185 16.22 1.29 -23.29
N ASP A 186 17.48 1.72 -23.44
CA ASP A 186 18.64 1.04 -22.84
C ASP A 186 18.88 1.40 -21.36
N ASN A 187 18.25 2.47 -20.85
CA ASN A 187 18.38 2.93 -19.47
C ASN A 187 17.05 3.55 -18.98
N PRO A 188 16.32 2.87 -18.07
CA PRO A 188 15.07 3.37 -17.51
C PRO A 188 15.14 4.71 -16.76
N ASN A 189 16.33 5.18 -16.35
CA ASN A 189 16.51 6.50 -15.72
C ASN A 189 17.00 7.60 -16.69
N ALA A 190 17.10 7.31 -18.00
CA ALA A 190 17.64 8.26 -18.97
C ALA A 190 16.77 9.51 -19.14
N ASP A 191 17.41 10.64 -19.48
CA ASP A 191 16.70 11.91 -19.73
C ASP A 191 15.72 11.86 -20.92
N THR A 192 15.84 10.86 -21.78
CA THR A 192 14.93 10.57 -22.89
C THR A 192 13.64 9.85 -22.48
N VAL A 193 13.59 9.29 -21.27
CA VAL A 193 12.38 8.68 -20.69
C VAL A 193 11.56 9.78 -20.02
N ASP A 194 10.22 9.73 -20.17
CA ASP A 194 9.32 10.63 -19.46
C ASP A 194 9.57 10.54 -17.95
N ALA A 195 9.62 11.68 -17.24
CA ALA A 195 9.90 11.69 -15.80
C ALA A 195 8.92 10.82 -15.00
N ALA A 196 7.64 10.76 -15.39
CA ALA A 196 6.65 9.89 -14.74
C ALA A 196 6.89 8.39 -14.96
N LEU A 197 7.78 8.02 -15.88
CA LEU A 197 8.16 6.65 -16.20
C LEU A 197 9.62 6.33 -15.85
N ARG A 198 10.41 7.25 -15.29
CA ARG A 198 11.81 6.94 -14.96
C ARG A 198 11.90 5.95 -13.80
N VAL A 199 12.86 5.03 -13.85
CA VAL A 199 13.20 4.17 -12.71
C VAL A 199 14.70 4.13 -12.57
N ASP A 200 15.18 4.44 -11.37
CA ASP A 200 16.57 4.20 -11.01
C ASP A 200 16.76 2.71 -10.70
N ILE A 201 17.40 2.00 -11.64
CA ILE A 201 17.61 0.55 -11.54
C ILE A 201 18.69 0.24 -10.49
N ASP A 202 19.60 1.17 -10.20
CA ASP A 202 20.60 0.98 -9.15
C ASP A 202 19.96 1.11 -7.76
N ASP A 203 19.07 2.09 -7.53
CA ASP A 203 18.24 2.19 -6.30
C ASP A 203 17.38 0.93 -6.12
N LEU A 204 16.71 0.47 -7.19
CA LEU A 204 15.88 -0.74 -7.14
C LEU A 204 16.67 -2.00 -6.79
N LEU A 205 17.86 -2.19 -7.35
CA LEU A 205 18.73 -3.32 -7.02
C LEU A 205 19.32 -3.21 -5.61
N GLU A 206 19.79 -2.03 -5.20
CA GLU A 206 20.31 -1.80 -3.83
C GLU A 206 19.24 -2.09 -2.77
N LYS A 207 18.01 -1.62 -3.00
CA LYS A 207 16.86 -1.86 -2.11
C LYS A 207 16.39 -3.30 -2.14
N ALA A 208 16.33 -3.95 -3.30
CA ALA A 208 15.98 -5.36 -3.39
C ALA A 208 16.98 -6.24 -2.60
N GLU A 209 18.28 -5.95 -2.67
CA GLU A 209 19.31 -6.62 -1.86
C GLU A 209 19.14 -6.36 -0.36
N GLN A 210 18.80 -5.13 0.04
CA GLN A 210 18.45 -4.82 1.44
C GLN A 210 17.29 -5.71 1.95
N PHE A 211 16.19 -5.79 1.19
CA PHE A 211 15.01 -6.55 1.61
C PHE A 211 15.23 -8.06 1.54
N TYR A 212 16.04 -8.55 0.59
CA TYR A 212 16.50 -9.94 0.54
C TYR A 212 17.32 -10.28 1.79
N LYS A 213 18.24 -9.41 2.17
CA LYS A 213 19.04 -9.55 3.39
C LYS A 213 18.17 -9.61 4.64
N THR A 214 17.18 -8.74 4.79
CA THR A 214 16.21 -8.81 5.89
C THR A 214 15.51 -10.17 5.93
N ASN A 215 14.96 -10.63 4.81
CA ASN A 215 14.21 -11.89 4.75
C ASN A 215 15.06 -13.16 4.99
N ILE A 216 16.33 -13.17 4.57
CA ILE A 216 17.25 -14.30 4.72
C ILE A 216 18.06 -14.23 6.02
N GLU A 217 18.74 -13.13 6.30
CA GLU A 217 19.65 -13.01 7.44
C GLU A 217 18.92 -12.76 8.76
N VAL A 218 17.82 -12.00 8.75
CA VAL A 218 17.08 -11.63 9.97
C VAL A 218 15.87 -12.53 10.18
N LEU A 219 14.97 -12.61 9.19
CA LEU A 219 13.68 -13.29 9.34
C LEU A 219 13.73 -14.80 9.06
N LYS A 220 14.77 -15.30 8.39
CA LYS A 220 15.03 -16.72 8.10
C LYS A 220 13.96 -17.42 7.26
N PHE A 221 13.41 -16.77 6.24
CA PHE A 221 12.35 -17.36 5.40
C PHE A 221 12.81 -18.57 4.56
N ALA A 222 14.09 -18.64 4.15
CA ALA A 222 14.68 -19.80 3.47
C ALA A 222 15.91 -20.36 4.22
N GLN A 223 16.32 -21.58 3.86
CA GLN A 223 17.56 -22.22 4.34
C GLN A 223 18.54 -22.38 3.17
N LEU A 224 19.56 -21.52 3.14
CA LEU A 224 20.58 -21.49 2.08
C LEU A 224 21.84 -22.29 2.46
N GLY A 225 22.62 -22.68 1.46
CA GLY A 225 23.89 -23.42 1.59
C GLY A 225 23.73 -24.92 1.85
N GLU A 226 22.51 -25.43 1.92
CA GLU A 226 22.20 -26.83 2.25
C GLU A 226 21.52 -27.61 1.10
N GLY A 227 21.28 -26.98 -0.06
CA GLY A 227 20.54 -27.58 -1.17
C GLY A 227 19.04 -27.72 -0.87
N LYS A 228 18.52 -26.88 0.04
CA LYS A 228 17.15 -26.91 0.54
C LYS A 228 16.26 -25.81 -0.02
N SER A 229 16.85 -24.81 -0.66
CA SER A 229 16.15 -23.71 -1.31
C SER A 229 16.48 -23.65 -2.79
N TYR A 230 15.52 -23.27 -3.64
CA TYR A 230 15.85 -22.97 -5.03
C TYR A 230 16.74 -21.71 -5.15
N LEU A 231 16.80 -20.87 -4.12
CA LEU A 231 17.72 -19.74 -4.02
C LEU A 231 19.20 -20.15 -3.92
N ASP A 232 19.49 -21.43 -3.60
CA ASP A 232 20.86 -21.98 -3.71
C ASP A 232 21.34 -22.07 -5.17
N LYS A 233 20.43 -21.91 -6.15
CA LYS A 233 20.69 -22.05 -7.58
C LYS A 233 20.25 -20.83 -8.40
N TYR A 234 19.10 -20.26 -8.07
CA TYR A 234 18.43 -19.25 -8.90
C TYR A 234 18.36 -17.88 -8.19
N LYS A 235 18.51 -16.81 -8.96
CA LYS A 235 18.19 -15.44 -8.52
C LYS A 235 16.69 -15.20 -8.65
N MET A 236 16.13 -14.35 -7.79
CA MET A 236 14.75 -13.87 -7.93
C MET A 236 14.63 -12.93 -9.15
N GLU A 237 13.41 -12.79 -9.67
CA GLU A 237 13.16 -12.10 -10.95
C GLU A 237 12.28 -10.85 -10.76
N ILE A 238 12.70 -9.74 -11.35
CA ILE A 238 12.00 -8.45 -11.32
C ILE A 238 11.64 -8.06 -12.76
N TYR A 239 10.37 -7.76 -13.00
CA TYR A 239 9.85 -7.36 -14.32
C TYR A 239 9.25 -5.96 -14.26
N LEU A 240 9.88 -5.00 -14.93
CA LEU A 240 9.47 -3.60 -14.98
C LEU A 240 8.63 -3.31 -16.24
N LEU A 241 7.35 -2.97 -16.03
CA LEU A 241 6.35 -2.70 -17.06
C LEU A 241 6.32 -1.20 -17.42
N TYR A 242 6.22 -0.91 -18.73
CA TYR A 242 6.19 0.47 -19.25
C TYR A 242 4.76 1.04 -19.23
N GLN A 243 4.29 1.40 -18.03
CA GLN A 243 2.96 1.98 -17.81
C GLN A 243 2.94 2.96 -16.64
N THR A 244 2.01 3.91 -16.67
CA THR A 244 1.77 4.87 -15.56
C THR A 244 0.70 4.41 -14.56
N GLU A 245 -0.06 3.35 -14.88
CA GLU A 245 -1.05 2.77 -13.96
C GLU A 245 -0.34 1.98 -12.85
N TRP A 246 -0.71 2.25 -11.60
CA TRP A 246 -0.08 1.68 -10.41
C TRP A 246 -0.06 0.15 -10.49
N LEU A 247 1.13 -0.43 -10.36
CA LEU A 247 1.32 -1.86 -10.31
C LEU A 247 2.56 -2.20 -9.46
N ALA A 248 2.32 -2.99 -8.43
CA ALA A 248 3.30 -3.77 -7.71
C ALA A 248 2.63 -5.10 -7.36
N THR A 249 3.33 -6.21 -7.58
CA THR A 249 2.84 -7.56 -7.26
C THR A 249 4.03 -8.49 -7.05
N GLY A 250 4.11 -9.14 -5.89
CA GLY A 250 5.06 -10.19 -5.57
C GLY A 250 4.41 -11.56 -5.55
N SER A 251 5.06 -12.55 -6.15
CA SER A 251 4.64 -13.95 -6.15
C SER A 251 5.81 -14.83 -6.60
N GLY A 252 5.64 -15.66 -7.62
CA GLY A 252 6.72 -16.39 -8.24
C GLY A 252 6.28 -17.29 -9.39
N TYR A 253 7.24 -17.96 -10.00
CA TYR A 253 7.05 -18.79 -11.18
C TYR A 253 7.18 -20.29 -10.88
N ASP A 254 6.27 -21.07 -11.48
CA ASP A 254 6.29 -22.53 -11.62
C ASP A 254 6.57 -23.35 -10.34
N ASN A 255 6.24 -22.77 -9.16
CA ASN A 255 6.62 -23.29 -7.85
C ASN A 255 8.15 -23.57 -7.74
N LYS A 256 8.96 -22.66 -8.31
CA LYS A 256 10.43 -22.66 -8.29
C LYS A 256 11.02 -21.43 -7.62
N ILE A 257 10.68 -20.25 -8.11
CA ILE A 257 11.42 -19.02 -7.79
C ILE A 257 10.46 -17.87 -7.48
N GLY A 258 10.78 -17.10 -6.44
CA GLY A 258 10.12 -15.83 -6.15
C GLY A 258 10.36 -14.80 -7.26
N ALA A 259 9.32 -14.06 -7.61
CA ALA A 259 9.37 -13.03 -8.66
C ALA A 259 8.39 -11.90 -8.35
N LEU A 260 8.63 -10.73 -8.95
CA LEU A 260 7.77 -9.57 -8.80
C LEU A 260 7.67 -8.74 -10.08
N TRP A 261 6.50 -8.13 -10.27
CA TRP A 261 6.16 -7.29 -11.41
C TRP A 261 5.83 -5.90 -10.89
N VAL A 262 6.45 -4.88 -11.47
CA VAL A 262 6.43 -3.48 -10.97
C VAL A 262 6.30 -2.49 -12.11
N ASN A 263 5.88 -1.26 -11.79
CA ASN A 263 5.90 -0.13 -12.71
C ASN A 263 6.56 1.09 -12.04
N PRO A 264 6.88 2.17 -12.80
CA PRO A 264 7.60 3.33 -12.26
C PRO A 264 6.96 4.00 -11.04
N SER A 265 5.62 4.02 -10.92
CA SER A 265 4.95 4.65 -9.78
C SER A 265 5.17 3.97 -8.42
N THR A 266 5.75 2.76 -8.40
CA THR A 266 6.12 2.04 -7.17
C THR A 266 7.63 2.02 -6.90
N CYS A 267 8.42 2.64 -7.78
CA CYS A 267 9.89 2.66 -7.74
C CYS A 267 10.49 4.10 -7.76
N GLN A 268 9.75 5.12 -7.33
CA GLN A 268 10.18 6.53 -7.33
C GLN A 268 9.96 7.24 -5.98
N PRO A 269 10.88 7.11 -5.00
CA PRO A 269 11.98 6.15 -4.92
C PRO A 269 11.46 4.76 -4.50
N VAL A 270 12.35 3.77 -4.41
CA VAL A 270 11.96 2.44 -3.93
C VAL A 270 11.73 2.44 -2.41
N GLY A 271 10.51 2.03 -2.01
CA GLY A 271 9.98 2.16 -0.66
C GLY A 271 9.39 0.86 -0.09
N SER A 272 8.62 1.01 1.00
CA SER A 272 7.96 -0.09 1.71
C SER A 272 7.04 -0.96 0.83
N THR A 273 6.46 -0.41 -0.24
CA THR A 273 5.73 -1.18 -1.27
C THR A 273 6.57 -2.27 -1.92
N ILE A 274 7.82 -1.98 -2.31
CA ILE A 274 8.68 -2.99 -2.95
C ILE A 274 9.21 -3.99 -1.90
N ALA A 275 9.41 -3.55 -0.66
CA ALA A 275 9.71 -4.46 0.46
C ALA A 275 8.55 -5.43 0.75
N HIS A 276 7.30 -4.99 0.60
CA HIS A 276 6.09 -5.82 0.69
C HIS A 276 6.04 -6.88 -0.42
N GLU A 277 6.24 -6.50 -1.68
CA GLU A 277 6.26 -7.46 -2.80
C GLU A 277 7.43 -8.47 -2.73
N ILE A 278 8.61 -8.02 -2.29
CA ILE A 278 9.72 -8.94 -2.00
C ILE A 278 9.35 -9.86 -0.84
N GLY A 279 8.62 -9.37 0.16
CA GLY A 279 8.01 -10.18 1.22
C GLY A 279 7.17 -11.33 0.67
N HIS A 280 6.24 -11.06 -0.26
CA HIS A 280 5.48 -12.10 -0.97
C HIS A 280 6.34 -13.05 -1.79
N SER A 281 7.42 -12.57 -2.41
CA SER A 281 8.37 -13.42 -3.15
C SER A 281 9.00 -14.47 -2.24
N PHE A 282 9.32 -14.11 -0.99
CA PHE A 282 9.79 -15.06 0.03
C PHE A 282 8.69 -15.98 0.58
N GLN A 283 7.47 -15.49 0.77
CA GLN A 283 6.32 -16.33 1.13
C GLN A 283 6.04 -17.40 0.07
N TYR A 284 6.11 -17.03 -1.21
CA TYR A 284 6.04 -17.96 -2.34
C TYR A 284 7.19 -18.97 -2.31
N GLN A 285 8.42 -18.50 -2.02
CA GLN A 285 9.61 -19.34 -1.95
C GLN A 285 9.50 -20.44 -0.88
N VAL A 286 8.85 -20.19 0.26
CA VAL A 286 8.62 -21.22 1.30
C VAL A 286 7.93 -22.46 0.72
N TYR A 287 6.91 -22.28 -0.13
CA TYR A 287 6.22 -23.40 -0.77
C TYR A 287 7.10 -24.13 -1.81
N CYS A 288 7.85 -23.37 -2.61
CA CYS A 288 8.78 -23.92 -3.60
C CYS A 288 9.86 -24.79 -2.94
N ASP A 289 10.42 -24.30 -1.84
CA ASP A 289 11.45 -24.98 -1.06
C ASP A 289 10.90 -26.25 -0.39
N LYS A 290 9.62 -26.26 -0.01
CA LYS A 290 8.96 -27.49 0.46
C LYS A 290 8.84 -28.56 -0.62
N ILE A 291 8.49 -28.19 -1.84
CA ILE A 291 8.47 -29.13 -2.97
C ILE A 291 9.89 -29.66 -3.25
N LEU A 292 10.91 -28.79 -3.21
CA LEU A 292 12.31 -29.19 -3.35
C LEU A 292 12.74 -30.18 -2.25
N GLN A 293 12.25 -29.99 -1.02
CA GLN A 293 12.47 -30.87 0.14
C GLN A 293 11.62 -32.16 0.11
N GLY A 294 10.77 -32.36 -0.90
CA GLY A 294 10.01 -33.59 -1.12
C GLY A 294 8.53 -33.58 -0.66
N ASN A 295 7.98 -32.43 -0.28
CA ASN A 295 6.53 -32.30 -0.10
C ASN A 295 5.80 -32.45 -1.45
N PRO A 296 4.55 -32.93 -1.47
CA PRO A 296 3.73 -32.92 -2.68
C PRO A 296 3.46 -31.49 -3.18
N ASP A 297 3.38 -31.32 -4.51
CA ASP A 297 2.86 -30.09 -5.11
C ASP A 297 1.32 -30.15 -5.12
N ASP A 298 0.72 -29.88 -3.95
CA ASP A 298 -0.74 -29.94 -3.72
C ASP A 298 -1.33 -28.67 -3.06
N LEU A 299 -0.52 -27.62 -2.95
CA LEU A 299 -0.80 -26.31 -2.34
C LEU A 299 -1.14 -26.35 -0.83
N LYS A 300 -0.80 -27.41 -0.09
CA LYS A 300 -1.18 -27.57 1.35
C LYS A 300 -0.15 -27.14 2.40
N CYS A 301 0.84 -26.34 2.01
CA CYS A 301 1.78 -25.72 2.96
C CYS A 301 2.17 -24.31 2.49
N GLY A 302 2.85 -23.55 3.35
CA GLY A 302 3.23 -22.16 3.07
C GLY A 302 2.02 -21.25 2.82
N PHE A 303 0.89 -21.52 3.50
CA PHE A 303 -0.40 -20.81 3.34
C PHE A 303 -0.85 -20.57 1.88
N ARG A 304 -0.45 -21.43 0.93
CA ARG A 304 -0.89 -21.37 -0.48
C ARG A 304 -2.34 -21.86 -0.69
N TYR A 305 -3.15 -21.80 0.35
CA TYR A 305 -4.50 -22.37 0.46
C TYR A 305 -5.41 -21.44 1.28
N GLY A 306 -6.69 -21.41 0.90
CA GLY A 306 -7.77 -21.05 1.82
C GLY A 306 -8.26 -22.27 2.59
N TYR A 307 -9.06 -22.04 3.63
CA TYR A 307 -9.65 -23.08 4.48
C TYR A 307 -11.18 -23.12 4.33
N GLU A 308 -11.84 -24.07 4.98
CA GLU A 308 -13.27 -24.36 4.78
C GLU A 308 -14.15 -23.11 4.99
N GLY A 309 -15.05 -22.85 4.04
CA GLY A 309 -15.94 -21.68 4.04
C GLY A 309 -15.38 -20.45 3.31
N SER A 310 -14.07 -20.36 3.07
CA SER A 310 -13.47 -19.21 2.38
C SER A 310 -13.70 -19.22 0.86
N ASN A 311 -13.80 -18.02 0.28
CA ASN A 311 -13.81 -17.78 -1.17
C ASN A 311 -12.43 -18.04 -1.84
N GLY A 312 -11.40 -18.36 -1.05
CA GLY A 312 -10.03 -18.64 -1.50
C GLY A 312 -9.02 -17.61 -0.98
N GLY A 313 -7.73 -17.95 -1.10
CA GLY A 313 -6.65 -17.13 -0.53
C GLY A 313 -6.55 -17.25 1.00
N ASN A 314 -5.64 -16.46 1.58
CA ASN A 314 -5.42 -16.41 3.03
C ASN A 314 -4.94 -14.99 3.39
N GLY A 315 -5.63 -14.30 4.30
CA GLY A 315 -5.32 -12.92 4.68
C GLY A 315 -3.93 -12.73 5.27
N PHE A 316 -3.32 -13.79 5.83
CA PHE A 316 -1.98 -13.78 6.41
C PHE A 316 -0.86 -13.51 5.39
N TRP A 317 -1.10 -13.71 4.09
CA TRP A 317 -0.15 -13.30 3.03
C TRP A 317 0.12 -11.79 3.10
N GLU A 318 -0.94 -10.99 3.03
CA GLU A 318 -0.87 -9.53 3.08
C GLU A 318 -0.32 -9.04 4.43
N GLN A 319 -0.81 -9.63 5.54
CA GLN A 319 -0.39 -9.24 6.88
C GLN A 319 1.11 -9.46 7.07
N CYS A 320 1.62 -10.61 6.64
CA CYS A 320 3.03 -10.93 6.75
C CYS A 320 3.90 -10.09 5.81
N ALA A 321 3.44 -9.80 4.59
CA ALA A 321 4.20 -8.96 3.66
C ALA A 321 4.32 -7.52 4.19
N GLN A 322 3.26 -7.00 4.79
CA GLN A 322 3.27 -5.70 5.45
C GLN A 322 4.14 -5.70 6.72
N TRP A 323 4.12 -6.78 7.50
CA TRP A 323 5.04 -6.93 8.64
C TRP A 323 6.50 -7.03 8.21
N GLN A 324 6.79 -7.75 7.12
CA GLN A 324 8.12 -7.87 6.51
C GLN A 324 8.63 -6.50 6.05
N SER A 325 7.80 -5.68 5.37
CA SER A 325 8.21 -4.36 4.91
C SER A 325 8.54 -3.39 6.05
N TYR A 326 7.80 -3.43 7.16
CA TYR A 326 8.08 -2.59 8.33
C TYR A 326 9.28 -3.04 9.18
N GLN A 327 9.95 -4.15 8.84
CA GLN A 327 11.27 -4.45 9.41
C GLN A 327 12.35 -3.51 8.84
N ASP A 328 12.19 -3.10 7.57
CA ASP A 328 13.05 -2.13 6.88
C ASP A 328 12.53 -0.68 7.01
N TYR A 329 11.20 -0.51 7.15
CA TYR A 329 10.53 0.80 7.26
C TYR A 329 9.72 0.97 8.58
N PRO A 330 10.31 0.76 9.78
CA PRO A 330 9.56 0.78 11.04
C PRO A 330 8.97 2.16 11.39
N GLY A 331 9.53 3.25 10.84
CA GLY A 331 8.95 4.60 10.95
C GLY A 331 7.58 4.74 10.30
N GLU A 332 7.21 3.84 9.40
CA GLU A 332 5.90 3.83 8.74
C GLU A 332 4.83 3.07 9.53
N LEU A 333 5.17 2.28 10.57
CA LEU A 333 4.24 1.43 11.34
C LEU A 333 2.92 2.13 11.72
N PHE A 334 3.01 3.39 12.15
CA PHE A 334 1.85 4.19 12.55
C PHE A 334 1.54 5.35 11.59
N ALA A 335 2.49 5.75 10.73
CA ALA A 335 2.39 6.93 9.87
C ALA A 335 1.72 6.62 8.52
N ASN A 336 0.69 5.78 8.53
CA ASN A 336 0.00 5.26 7.35
C ASN A 336 -1.53 5.16 7.60
N TYR A 337 -2.32 4.96 6.55
CA TYR A 337 -3.78 4.81 6.66
C TYR A 337 -4.22 3.42 7.18
N HIS A 338 -3.38 2.40 7.07
CA HIS A 338 -3.66 1.07 7.61
C HIS A 338 -3.79 1.08 9.14
N PHE A 339 -3.20 2.04 9.85
CA PHE A 339 -3.42 2.21 11.28
C PHE A 339 -4.89 2.55 11.61
N ASP A 340 -5.52 3.42 10.83
CA ASP A 340 -6.95 3.75 10.99
C ASP A 340 -7.85 2.57 10.57
N VAL A 341 -7.47 1.83 9.53
CA VAL A 341 -8.12 0.57 9.13
C VAL A 341 -8.03 -0.47 10.26
N TRP A 342 -6.86 -0.59 10.91
CA TRP A 342 -6.66 -1.51 12.03
C TRP A 342 -7.50 -1.12 13.24
N LEU A 343 -7.49 0.15 13.65
CA LEU A 343 -8.33 0.64 14.75
C LEU A 343 -9.82 0.39 14.52
N SER A 344 -10.26 0.49 13.26
CA SER A 344 -11.65 0.23 12.84
C SER A 344 -12.03 -1.26 12.86
N ASN A 345 -11.05 -2.17 12.97
CA ASN A 345 -11.24 -3.61 12.82
C ASN A 345 -10.53 -4.47 13.90
N CYS A 346 -9.88 -3.89 14.91
CA CYS A 346 -9.12 -4.65 15.91
C CYS A 346 -9.98 -5.54 16.83
N HIS A 347 -11.31 -5.36 16.82
CA HIS A 347 -12.30 -6.27 17.41
C HIS A 347 -12.62 -7.48 16.53
N ARG A 348 -12.17 -7.50 15.28
CA ARG A 348 -12.34 -8.61 14.33
C ARG A 348 -11.22 -9.65 14.47
N HIS A 349 -11.41 -10.78 13.81
CA HIS A 349 -10.48 -11.90 13.88
C HIS A 349 -9.12 -11.48 13.31
N PHE A 350 -8.01 -11.97 13.87
CA PHE A 350 -6.66 -11.62 13.43
C PHE A 350 -6.49 -11.68 11.90
N GLU A 351 -7.01 -12.73 11.25
CA GLU A 351 -7.00 -12.96 9.79
C GLU A 351 -8.22 -12.37 9.02
N HIS A 352 -9.04 -11.52 9.63
CA HIS A 352 -10.23 -10.95 8.99
C HIS A 352 -9.87 -10.09 7.77
N GLU A 353 -10.57 -10.30 6.65
CA GLU A 353 -10.27 -9.78 5.32
C GLU A 353 -10.11 -8.25 5.28
N TRP A 354 -11.01 -7.50 5.92
CA TRP A 354 -10.99 -6.03 5.95
C TRP A 354 -9.79 -5.41 6.69
N MET A 355 -8.97 -6.21 7.38
CA MET A 355 -7.69 -5.75 7.93
C MET A 355 -6.48 -6.58 7.48
N ARG A 356 -6.57 -7.26 6.32
CA ARG A 356 -5.47 -8.01 5.71
C ARG A 356 -4.17 -7.19 5.53
N TYR A 357 -4.26 -5.92 5.14
CA TYR A 357 -3.07 -5.03 5.05
C TYR A 357 -2.72 -4.32 6.37
N ALA A 358 -3.49 -4.52 7.44
CA ALA A 358 -3.47 -3.68 8.63
C ALA A 358 -3.18 -4.43 9.95
N SER A 359 -3.33 -5.76 9.94
CA SER A 359 -3.16 -6.64 11.10
C SER A 359 -1.73 -7.20 11.24
N TYR A 360 -0.70 -6.37 11.06
CA TYR A 360 0.72 -6.78 11.15
C TYR A 360 1.28 -6.85 12.58
N TRP A 361 0.53 -6.39 13.59
CA TRP A 361 1.02 -6.18 14.97
C TRP A 361 1.29 -7.46 15.76
N LEU A 362 0.45 -8.49 15.60
CA LEU A 362 0.56 -9.75 16.37
C LEU A 362 1.86 -10.52 16.04
N GLN A 363 2.35 -10.39 14.81
CA GLN A 363 3.61 -11.00 14.37
C GLN A 363 4.81 -10.44 15.14
N SER A 364 4.85 -9.13 15.43
CA SER A 364 5.88 -8.54 16.30
C SER A 364 5.75 -8.99 17.76
N TYR A 365 4.54 -9.21 18.27
CA TYR A 365 4.37 -9.81 19.60
C TYR A 365 4.91 -11.26 19.65
N TRP A 366 4.64 -12.05 18.60
CA TRP A 366 5.19 -13.41 18.47
C TRP A 366 6.73 -13.41 18.43
N THR A 367 7.36 -12.52 17.67
CA THR A 367 8.83 -12.45 17.60
C THR A 367 9.47 -11.90 18.87
N ALA A 368 8.86 -10.91 19.53
CA ALA A 368 9.31 -10.43 20.84
C ALA A 368 9.27 -11.55 21.91
N ARG A 369 8.30 -12.47 21.79
CA ARG A 369 8.07 -13.55 22.76
C ARG A 369 8.90 -14.81 22.53
N TYR A 370 9.02 -15.27 21.29
CA TYR A 370 9.66 -16.54 20.93
C TYR A 370 10.88 -16.41 20.02
N GLY A 371 11.28 -15.18 19.67
CA GLY A 371 12.44 -14.87 18.84
C GLY A 371 12.08 -14.57 17.38
N ILE A 372 12.99 -13.89 16.67
CA ILE A 372 12.74 -13.34 15.32
C ILE A 372 12.31 -14.39 14.28
N GLU A 373 12.75 -15.65 14.42
CA GLU A 373 12.40 -16.75 13.51
C GLU A 373 10.94 -17.25 13.67
N THR A 374 10.19 -16.76 14.66
CA THR A 374 8.87 -17.29 15.01
C THR A 374 7.89 -17.25 13.85
N VAL A 375 7.82 -16.13 13.14
CA VAL A 375 6.92 -15.93 11.98
C VAL A 375 7.34 -16.80 10.80
N SER A 376 8.62 -16.84 10.43
CA SER A 376 9.05 -17.72 9.33
C SER A 376 8.88 -19.19 9.68
N ASN A 377 9.01 -19.58 10.94
CA ASN A 377 8.72 -20.94 11.39
C ASN A 377 7.23 -21.29 11.30
N VAL A 378 6.32 -20.34 11.53
CA VAL A 378 4.88 -20.50 11.22
C VAL A 378 4.69 -20.75 9.72
N TRP A 379 5.26 -19.92 8.84
CA TRP A 379 5.23 -20.16 7.39
C TRP A 379 5.79 -21.53 6.97
N LYS A 380 7.05 -21.82 7.34
CA LYS A 380 7.79 -23.04 6.99
C LYS A 380 7.23 -24.33 7.60
N GLN A 381 6.29 -24.27 8.54
CA GLN A 381 5.71 -25.45 9.18
C GLN A 381 4.17 -25.49 9.12
N SER A 382 3.53 -24.55 8.43
CA SER A 382 2.09 -24.57 8.13
C SER A 382 1.66 -25.81 7.36
N VAL A 383 0.49 -26.35 7.71
CA VAL A 383 -0.12 -27.51 7.04
C VAL A 383 -1.64 -27.30 6.92
N TYR A 384 -2.23 -27.54 5.75
CA TYR A 384 -3.68 -27.47 5.58
C TYR A 384 -4.42 -28.41 6.55
N PRO A 385 -5.51 -27.98 7.22
CA PRO A 385 -6.24 -26.71 7.06
C PRO A 385 -5.88 -25.65 8.12
N GLU A 386 -4.68 -25.66 8.70
CA GLU A 386 -4.27 -24.69 9.72
C GLU A 386 -4.13 -23.29 9.13
N ASP A 387 -4.69 -22.31 9.84
CA ASP A 387 -4.36 -20.89 9.68
C ASP A 387 -3.10 -20.52 10.51
N ALA A 388 -2.69 -19.25 10.54
CA ALA A 388 -1.47 -18.84 11.23
C ALA A 388 -1.61 -18.99 12.75
N ILE A 389 -2.78 -18.70 13.31
CA ILE A 389 -3.09 -18.91 14.75
C ILE A 389 -2.96 -20.39 15.11
N SER A 390 -3.54 -21.30 14.32
CA SER A 390 -3.49 -22.76 14.55
C SER A 390 -2.06 -23.28 14.45
N THR A 391 -1.34 -22.84 13.42
CA THR A 391 0.07 -23.19 13.22
C THR A 391 0.93 -22.72 14.39
N TYR A 392 0.80 -21.45 14.81
CA TYR A 392 1.49 -20.90 15.98
C TYR A 392 1.12 -21.65 17.26
N MET A 393 -0.17 -21.91 17.47
CA MET A 393 -0.68 -22.63 18.64
C MET A 393 -0.08 -24.04 18.73
N ARG A 394 0.04 -24.76 17.61
CA ARG A 394 0.70 -26.07 17.55
C ARG A 394 2.19 -25.98 17.88
N LEU A 395 2.90 -24.99 17.34
CA LEU A 395 4.35 -24.85 17.48
C LEU A 395 4.79 -24.35 18.87
N TYR A 396 4.12 -23.34 19.41
CA TYR A 396 4.59 -22.59 20.59
C TYR A 396 3.68 -22.75 21.82
N CYS A 397 2.38 -22.99 21.62
CA CYS A 397 1.41 -23.17 22.70
C CYS A 397 1.11 -24.65 23.01
N GLY A 398 1.94 -25.60 22.55
CA GLY A 398 1.75 -27.04 22.78
C GLY A 398 0.46 -27.61 22.19
N ASN A 399 -0.08 -26.96 21.14
CA ASN A 399 -1.41 -27.17 20.57
C ASN A 399 -2.57 -26.96 21.57
N GLN A 400 -2.40 -26.09 22.57
CA GLN A 400 -3.41 -25.79 23.58
C GLN A 400 -4.00 -24.39 23.43
N TRP A 401 -5.30 -24.33 23.13
CA TRP A 401 -6.04 -23.07 23.01
C TRP A 401 -6.12 -22.28 24.32
N SER A 402 -6.08 -22.95 25.48
CA SER A 402 -5.98 -22.31 26.80
C SER A 402 -4.70 -21.49 26.97
N ILE A 403 -3.60 -21.92 26.35
CA ILE A 403 -2.33 -21.17 26.33
C ILE A 403 -2.42 -20.09 25.25
N MET A 404 -2.83 -20.41 24.02
CA MET A 404 -2.90 -19.41 22.94
C MET A 404 -3.80 -18.22 23.27
N SER A 405 -5.01 -18.47 23.82
CA SER A 405 -5.90 -17.39 24.26
C SER A 405 -5.38 -16.59 25.46
N GLN A 406 -4.43 -17.13 26.24
CA GLN A 406 -3.70 -16.35 27.25
C GLN A 406 -2.71 -15.39 26.60
N GLU A 407 -2.00 -15.83 25.56
CA GLU A 407 -1.03 -14.99 24.85
C GLU A 407 -1.71 -13.90 24.02
N LEU A 408 -2.85 -14.22 23.38
CA LEU A 408 -3.70 -13.22 22.72
C LEU A 408 -4.20 -12.16 23.71
N TYR A 409 -4.45 -12.52 24.98
CA TYR A 409 -4.84 -11.54 26.00
C TYR A 409 -3.67 -10.65 26.45
N ASP A 410 -2.48 -11.21 26.65
CA ASP A 410 -1.27 -10.42 26.95
C ASP A 410 -0.97 -9.44 25.80
N TYR A 411 -1.07 -9.91 24.55
CA TYR A 411 -1.02 -9.06 23.35
C TYR A 411 -2.08 -7.95 23.36
N ALA A 412 -3.37 -8.27 23.52
CA ALA A 412 -4.44 -7.27 23.55
C ALA A 412 -4.24 -6.22 24.66
N ALA A 413 -3.77 -6.65 25.84
CA ALA A 413 -3.48 -5.76 26.95
C ALA A 413 -2.27 -4.86 26.67
N ARG A 414 -1.23 -5.36 26.01
CA ARG A 414 -0.09 -4.55 25.54
C ARG A 414 -0.49 -3.53 24.51
N MET A 415 -1.31 -3.93 23.52
CA MET A 415 -1.76 -3.06 22.43
C MET A 415 -2.53 -1.83 22.93
N ALA A 416 -3.18 -1.89 24.09
CA ALA A 416 -3.79 -0.71 24.74
C ALA A 416 -2.84 0.51 24.86
N THR A 417 -1.52 0.27 24.94
CA THR A 417 -0.49 1.31 24.89
C THR A 417 0.69 0.95 23.98
N PHE A 418 0.47 0.02 23.04
CA PHE A 418 1.48 -0.54 22.14
C PHE A 418 2.79 -0.99 22.84
N ASP A 419 2.68 -1.63 24.03
CA ASP A 419 3.81 -2.04 24.89
C ASP A 419 4.44 -3.37 24.43
N ILE A 420 5.02 -3.34 23.22
CA ILE A 420 5.74 -4.44 22.57
C ILE A 420 7.05 -3.88 22.01
N ASP A 421 8.16 -4.53 22.28
CA ASP A 421 9.49 -4.15 21.78
C ASP A 421 9.49 -4.10 20.23
N GLY A 422 10.07 -3.05 19.65
CA GLY A 422 10.05 -2.79 18.21
C GLY A 422 8.76 -2.10 17.70
N ILE A 423 7.73 -1.95 18.53
CA ILE A 423 6.53 -1.16 18.26
C ILE A 423 6.48 0.08 19.17
N GLY A 424 6.71 -0.12 20.48
CA GLY A 424 6.50 0.92 21.51
C GLY A 424 7.36 2.17 21.33
N GLU A 425 8.51 2.03 20.66
CA GLU A 425 9.41 3.11 20.27
C GLU A 425 8.78 4.10 19.28
N TYR A 426 7.81 3.65 18.48
CA TYR A 426 7.13 4.41 17.44
C TYR A 426 5.72 4.89 17.85
N ALA A 427 5.20 4.42 18.99
CA ALA A 427 3.81 4.66 19.43
C ALA A 427 3.54 6.09 19.97
N SER A 428 4.55 6.96 20.04
CA SER A 428 4.40 8.34 20.53
C SER A 428 3.45 9.15 19.63
N GLY A 429 2.38 9.69 20.21
CA GLY A 429 1.32 10.40 19.47
C GLY A 429 0.15 9.52 18.99
N TYR A 430 0.27 8.20 19.11
CA TYR A 430 -0.72 7.21 18.63
C TYR A 430 -1.54 6.55 19.75
N LEU A 431 -1.35 6.98 21.00
CA LEU A 431 -2.20 6.58 22.13
C LEU A 431 -3.61 7.21 22.05
N ASP A 432 -4.57 6.60 22.75
CA ASP A 432 -5.97 7.04 22.89
C ASP A 432 -6.76 7.16 21.58
N LYS A 433 -6.41 6.33 20.58
CA LYS A 433 -7.08 6.27 19.28
C LYS A 433 -8.20 5.23 19.19
N TYR A 434 -8.28 4.31 20.17
CA TYR A 434 -9.34 3.30 20.26
C TYR A 434 -10.71 3.93 20.52
N SER A 435 -11.74 3.39 19.86
CA SER A 435 -13.10 3.95 19.87
C SER A 435 -14.19 2.90 20.08
N THR A 436 -13.94 1.88 20.92
CA THR A 436 -14.93 0.84 21.27
C THR A 436 -16.27 1.44 21.65
N LYS A 437 -17.30 1.18 20.85
CA LYS A 437 -18.65 1.71 21.06
C LYS A 437 -19.39 0.88 22.12
N LEU A 438 -20.02 1.56 23.07
CA LEU A 438 -20.71 1.01 24.22
C LEU A 438 -22.00 1.81 24.47
N TYR A 439 -23.11 1.10 24.67
CA TYR A 439 -24.45 1.70 24.86
C TYR A 439 -25.01 1.41 26.26
N PRO A 440 -25.70 2.36 26.92
CA PRO A 440 -26.37 2.11 28.19
C PRO A 440 -27.39 0.97 28.08
N ALA A 441 -27.38 0.04 29.03
CA ALA A 441 -28.11 -1.23 28.93
C ALA A 441 -28.89 -1.62 30.21
N GLY A 442 -29.26 -0.62 31.01
CA GLY A 442 -29.94 -0.77 32.31
C GLY A 442 -28.97 -0.98 33.48
N ASP A 443 -29.41 -0.67 34.70
CA ASP A 443 -28.72 -0.98 35.97
C ASP A 443 -27.23 -0.56 36.07
N GLY A 444 -26.85 0.49 35.34
CA GLY A 444 -25.47 0.99 35.25
C GLY A 444 -24.56 0.20 34.29
N TYR A 445 -25.06 -0.83 33.62
CA TYR A 445 -24.31 -1.56 32.61
C TYR A 445 -24.24 -0.81 31.28
N TYR A 446 -23.11 -1.00 30.61
CA TYR A 446 -22.89 -0.74 29.21
C TYR A 446 -22.86 -2.05 28.44
N GLN A 447 -23.50 -2.12 27.28
CA GLN A 447 -23.48 -3.25 26.35
C GLN A 447 -22.62 -2.86 25.13
N VAL A 448 -21.77 -3.77 24.66
CA VAL A 448 -20.91 -3.53 23.48
C VAL A 448 -21.75 -3.35 22.22
N ALA A 449 -21.40 -2.39 21.37
CA ALA A 449 -22.10 -2.20 20.09
C ALA A 449 -21.90 -3.41 19.16
N TYR A 450 -22.83 -3.67 18.24
CA TYR A 450 -22.63 -4.64 17.14
C TYR A 450 -21.32 -4.38 16.40
N ALA A 451 -21.11 -3.14 15.94
CA ALA A 451 -19.92 -2.68 15.21
C ALA A 451 -18.63 -2.56 16.06
N SER A 452 -18.63 -3.04 17.31
CA SER A 452 -17.41 -3.18 18.14
C SER A 452 -17.36 -4.52 18.89
N CYS A 453 -18.29 -5.44 18.61
CA CYS A 453 -18.41 -6.71 19.30
C CYS A 453 -17.19 -7.59 18.98
N PRO A 454 -16.40 -8.03 19.98
CA PRO A 454 -15.20 -8.79 19.72
C PRO A 454 -15.54 -10.17 19.17
N SER A 455 -14.91 -10.50 18.06
CA SER A 455 -14.90 -11.86 17.47
C SER A 455 -13.76 -12.70 18.06
N THR A 456 -13.62 -13.95 17.62
CA THR A 456 -12.53 -14.83 18.05
C THR A 456 -11.18 -14.17 17.77
N THR A 457 -10.28 -14.10 18.76
CA THR A 457 -8.98 -13.36 18.73
C THR A 457 -9.06 -11.83 18.70
N GLY A 458 -10.20 -11.24 18.34
CA GLY A 458 -10.40 -9.79 18.31
C GLY A 458 -10.67 -9.20 19.70
N PHE A 459 -10.30 -7.93 19.91
CA PHE A 459 -10.36 -7.29 21.24
C PHE A 459 -10.90 -5.86 21.24
N ASN A 460 -11.21 -5.39 22.44
CA ASN A 460 -11.61 -4.02 22.73
C ASN A 460 -10.64 -3.39 23.73
N VAL A 461 -10.39 -2.09 23.56
CA VAL A 461 -9.66 -1.24 24.51
C VAL A 461 -10.57 -0.10 24.93
N ILE A 462 -11.10 -0.20 26.15
CA ILE A 462 -12.06 0.76 26.69
C ILE A 462 -11.31 1.74 27.59
N ALA A 463 -11.20 2.99 27.17
CA ALA A 463 -10.62 4.04 28.01
C ALA A 463 -11.55 4.39 29.19
N LEU A 464 -10.97 4.49 30.39
CA LEU A 464 -11.67 4.79 31.64
C LEU A 464 -11.14 6.08 32.26
N ASN A 465 -11.97 6.70 33.11
CA ASN A 465 -11.49 7.79 33.95
C ASN A 465 -10.39 7.30 34.91
N VAL A 466 -9.46 8.18 35.26
CA VAL A 466 -8.39 7.90 36.23
C VAL A 466 -8.81 8.46 37.59
N PRO A 467 -9.20 7.60 38.57
CA PRO A 467 -9.51 8.06 39.91
C PRO A 467 -8.22 8.39 40.69
N ASN A 468 -8.38 8.84 41.95
CA ASN A 468 -7.24 9.07 42.83
C ASN A 468 -6.38 7.79 42.99
N ALA A 469 -5.06 7.93 43.05
CA ALA A 469 -4.14 6.83 43.28
C ALA A 469 -4.52 5.98 44.52
N ALA A 470 -4.23 4.67 44.47
CA ALA A 470 -4.65 3.66 45.44
C ALA A 470 -6.19 3.46 45.60
N THR A 471 -7.02 4.09 44.74
CA THR A 471 -8.43 3.71 44.61
C THR A 471 -8.51 2.32 43.98
N THR A 472 -9.29 1.41 44.57
CA THR A 472 -9.66 0.15 43.91
C THR A 472 -10.81 0.39 42.96
N VAL A 473 -10.60 0.05 41.68
CA VAL A 473 -11.65 0.00 40.66
C VAL A 473 -12.14 -1.44 40.48
N SER A 474 -13.36 -1.60 39.97
CA SER A 474 -13.88 -2.89 39.55
C SER A 474 -14.70 -2.79 38.27
N ALA A 475 -14.79 -3.93 37.57
CA ALA A 475 -15.64 -4.11 36.40
C ALA A 475 -16.48 -5.37 36.62
N SER A 476 -17.78 -5.18 36.85
CA SER A 476 -18.76 -6.28 36.83
C SER A 476 -19.00 -6.67 35.37
N PHE A 477 -18.53 -7.85 34.97
CA PHE A 477 -18.59 -8.35 33.61
C PHE A 477 -19.69 -9.41 33.47
N LEU A 478 -20.43 -9.34 32.36
CA LEU A 478 -21.48 -10.30 32.00
C LEU A 478 -21.41 -10.57 30.49
N GLY A 479 -20.82 -11.70 30.11
CA GLY A 479 -20.90 -12.23 28.76
C GLY A 479 -22.35 -12.54 28.38
N LEU A 480 -22.72 -12.15 27.16
CA LEU A 480 -24.02 -12.43 26.56
C LEU A 480 -23.90 -13.59 25.58
N SER A 481 -25.02 -14.28 25.32
CA SER A 481 -25.04 -15.30 24.26
C SER A 481 -24.98 -14.64 22.87
N PRO A 482 -24.31 -15.23 21.88
CA PRO A 482 -24.53 -14.91 20.47
C PRO A 482 -26.03 -14.94 20.13
N GLY A 483 -26.49 -14.05 19.26
CA GLY A 483 -27.92 -13.88 18.94
C GLY A 483 -28.76 -13.12 20.00
N THR A 484 -28.16 -12.57 21.06
CA THR A 484 -28.88 -11.69 22.01
C THR A 484 -29.26 -10.36 21.33
N ASP A 485 -30.37 -9.76 21.75
CA ASP A 485 -30.79 -8.41 21.33
C ASP A 485 -29.70 -7.36 21.59
N LEU A 486 -29.57 -6.40 20.67
CA LEU A 486 -28.68 -5.24 20.83
C LEU A 486 -29.22 -4.27 21.90
N ALA A 487 -28.38 -3.30 22.28
CA ALA A 487 -28.83 -2.21 23.15
C ALA A 487 -29.87 -1.33 22.41
N PRO A 488 -30.84 -0.70 23.10
CA PRO A 488 -31.92 0.05 22.43
C PRO A 488 -31.46 1.21 21.51
N ASP A 489 -30.31 1.81 21.81
CA ASP A 489 -29.72 2.91 21.05
C ASP A 489 -28.61 2.47 20.07
N ASP A 490 -28.34 1.16 19.96
CA ASP A 490 -27.40 0.60 18.98
C ASP A 490 -28.06 0.61 17.59
N PRO A 491 -27.48 1.27 16.57
CA PRO A 491 -28.04 1.27 15.23
C PRO A 491 -27.97 -0.12 14.55
N GLY A 492 -27.13 -1.02 15.07
CA GLY A 492 -26.99 -2.39 14.56
C GLY A 492 -26.53 -2.46 13.10
N GLU A 493 -25.79 -1.44 12.63
CA GLU A 493 -25.26 -1.38 11.27
C GLU A 493 -24.28 -2.54 11.04
N TYR A 494 -24.58 -3.38 10.04
CA TYR A 494 -23.69 -4.43 9.55
C TYR A 494 -23.17 -4.08 8.17
N MET A 495 -22.01 -4.65 7.86
CA MET A 495 -21.19 -4.35 6.71
C MET A 495 -21.14 -5.57 5.77
N GLU A 496 -21.10 -5.32 4.46
CA GLU A 496 -20.71 -6.30 3.44
C GLU A 496 -19.75 -5.59 2.47
N SER A 497 -18.66 -6.26 2.08
CA SER A 497 -17.62 -5.69 1.19
C SER A 497 -17.16 -4.29 1.63
N GLU A 498 -16.78 -4.14 2.91
CA GLU A 498 -16.29 -2.88 3.50
C GLU A 498 -17.29 -1.69 3.48
N THR A 499 -18.60 -1.94 3.25
CA THR A 499 -19.67 -0.90 3.22
C THR A 499 -20.90 -1.27 4.05
N VAL A 500 -21.62 -0.29 4.61
CA VAL A 500 -22.86 -0.54 5.38
C VAL A 500 -23.93 -1.13 4.48
N ALA A 501 -24.29 -2.39 4.72
CA ALA A 501 -25.24 -3.16 3.92
C ALA A 501 -26.68 -3.14 4.50
N GLY A 502 -26.82 -2.85 5.80
CA GLY A 502 -28.11 -2.66 6.45
C GLY A 502 -28.00 -2.66 7.97
N THR A 503 -29.10 -2.97 8.65
CA THR A 503 -29.15 -3.07 10.11
C THR A 503 -29.67 -4.41 10.60
N VAL A 504 -29.28 -4.79 11.82
CA VAL A 504 -29.76 -5.94 12.60
C VAL A 504 -30.24 -5.49 13.99
N ALA A 505 -31.07 -6.31 14.64
CA ALA A 505 -31.56 -6.06 16.00
C ALA A 505 -30.90 -6.97 17.06
N THR A 506 -30.06 -7.91 16.62
CA THR A 506 -29.34 -8.89 17.46
C THR A 506 -27.88 -8.97 17.03
N TYR A 507 -27.02 -9.47 17.90
CA TYR A 507 -25.71 -10.00 17.46
C TYR A 507 -25.87 -11.18 16.51
N ASN A 508 -24.77 -11.57 15.85
CA ASN A 508 -24.74 -12.77 15.02
C ASN A 508 -25.10 -14.02 15.84
N VAL A 509 -25.82 -14.95 15.20
CA VAL A 509 -26.21 -16.22 15.82
C VAL A 509 -25.04 -17.19 15.76
N GLY A 510 -24.62 -17.71 16.90
CA GLY A 510 -23.49 -18.63 17.04
C GLY A 510 -23.71 -19.64 18.16
N ASN A 511 -22.71 -20.51 18.40
CA ASN A 511 -22.81 -21.52 19.44
C ASN A 511 -22.57 -20.90 20.84
N ALA A 512 -23.64 -20.61 21.57
CA ALA A 512 -23.57 -20.07 22.93
C ALA A 512 -22.81 -20.99 23.92
N ALA A 513 -22.68 -22.30 23.63
CA ALA A 513 -21.86 -23.19 24.45
C ALA A 513 -20.36 -22.91 24.31
N ASP A 514 -19.91 -22.38 23.16
CA ASP A 514 -18.50 -22.06 22.88
C ASP A 514 -18.09 -20.69 23.41
N ALA A 515 -19.03 -19.80 23.77
CA ALA A 515 -18.72 -18.43 24.16
C ALA A 515 -17.77 -18.31 25.36
N GLY A 516 -16.85 -17.34 25.29
CA GLY A 516 -15.81 -17.09 26.29
C GLY A 516 -15.07 -15.77 26.04
N TRP A 517 -14.45 -15.25 27.09
CA TRP A 517 -13.78 -13.94 27.11
C TRP A 517 -12.57 -13.96 28.03
N HIS A 518 -11.56 -13.13 27.73
CA HIS A 518 -10.52 -12.75 28.69
C HIS A 518 -10.57 -11.24 28.93
N TYR A 519 -10.58 -10.81 30.20
CA TYR A 519 -10.73 -9.38 30.55
C TYR A 519 -9.97 -8.94 31.80
N GLY A 520 -9.68 -7.63 31.87
CA GLY A 520 -8.91 -7.01 32.96
C GLY A 520 -8.48 -5.58 32.64
N PHE A 521 -7.64 -5.00 33.49
CA PHE A 521 -7.24 -3.59 33.44
C PHE A 521 -5.77 -3.40 33.04
N VAL A 522 -5.50 -2.25 32.41
CA VAL A 522 -4.15 -1.77 32.09
C VAL A 522 -4.03 -0.32 32.55
N ALA A 523 -2.99 -0.01 33.31
CA ALA A 523 -2.65 1.37 33.70
C ALA A 523 -1.33 1.79 33.08
N LEU A 524 -1.32 2.94 32.39
CA LEU A 524 -0.11 3.66 32.00
C LEU A 524 0.23 4.67 33.08
N LYS A 525 1.49 4.72 33.52
CA LYS A 525 1.99 5.74 34.45
C LYS A 525 2.66 6.90 33.72
N LYS A 526 2.78 8.03 34.42
CA LYS A 526 3.48 9.26 33.97
C LYS A 526 4.97 9.10 33.64
N ASP A 527 5.57 7.96 33.99
CA ASP A 527 6.96 7.60 33.64
C ASP A 527 7.05 6.69 32.39
N GLY A 528 5.91 6.44 31.72
CA GLY A 528 5.80 5.54 30.58
C GLY A 528 5.68 4.05 30.96
N THR A 529 5.81 3.67 32.23
CA THR A 529 5.68 2.26 32.62
C THR A 529 4.23 1.80 32.68
N ARG A 530 3.98 0.56 32.27
CA ARG A 530 2.65 -0.08 32.32
C ARG A 530 2.50 -0.93 33.58
N VAL A 531 1.26 -1.15 34.01
CA VAL A 531 0.87 -2.15 35.01
C VAL A 531 -0.39 -2.86 34.54
N TYR A 532 -0.33 -4.19 34.51
CA TYR A 532 -1.40 -5.08 34.09
C TYR A 532 -2.08 -5.68 35.31
N SER A 533 -3.42 -5.80 35.30
CA SER A 533 -4.14 -6.56 36.33
C SER A 533 -4.07 -8.07 36.05
N ASP A 534 -4.56 -8.85 37.01
CA ASP A 534 -4.91 -10.24 36.76
C ASP A 534 -5.94 -10.35 35.60
N ARG A 535 -5.77 -11.39 34.78
CA ARG A 535 -6.71 -11.78 33.72
C ARG A 535 -7.87 -12.57 34.33
N ASN A 536 -9.09 -12.19 33.98
CA ASN A 536 -10.33 -12.85 34.38
C ASN A 536 -10.95 -13.56 33.17
N THR A 537 -11.59 -14.71 33.40
CA THR A 537 -12.09 -15.60 32.33
C THR A 537 -13.55 -16.03 32.50
N GLU A 538 -14.17 -15.68 33.62
CA GLU A 538 -15.53 -16.13 33.96
C GLU A 538 -16.58 -15.38 33.14
N PRO A 539 -17.55 -16.06 32.50
CA PRO A 539 -18.64 -15.41 31.76
C PRO A 539 -19.48 -14.45 32.61
N THR A 540 -19.49 -14.60 33.93
CA THR A 540 -20.05 -13.61 34.85
C THR A 540 -19.11 -13.48 36.03
N GLY A 541 -18.55 -12.29 36.23
CA GLY A 541 -17.48 -12.08 37.20
C GLY A 541 -17.26 -10.61 37.55
N VAL A 542 -16.34 -10.36 38.47
CA VAL A 542 -15.93 -9.00 38.85
C VAL A 542 -14.41 -8.94 38.79
N ALA A 543 -13.88 -8.29 37.75
CA ALA A 543 -12.47 -7.93 37.73
C ALA A 543 -12.24 -6.76 38.70
N SER A 544 -11.12 -6.75 39.42
CA SER A 544 -10.76 -5.65 40.32
C SER A 544 -9.28 -5.31 40.23
N PHE A 545 -8.95 -4.03 40.39
CA PHE A 545 -7.60 -3.51 40.24
C PHE A 545 -7.38 -2.32 41.16
N THR A 546 -6.29 -2.31 41.93
CA THR A 546 -5.94 -1.16 42.78
C THR A 546 -4.99 -0.26 42.02
N LEU A 547 -5.40 1.00 41.82
CA LEU A 547 -4.73 1.90 40.89
C LEU A 547 -3.30 2.24 41.34
N PRO A 548 -2.27 2.01 40.50
CA PRO A 548 -0.90 2.39 40.81
C PRO A 548 -0.74 3.91 41.08
N ALA A 549 0.24 4.26 41.91
CA ALA A 549 0.66 5.66 42.06
C ALA A 549 1.14 6.21 40.70
N ASN A 550 0.89 7.50 40.46
CA ASN A 550 1.23 8.20 39.21
C ASN A 550 0.62 7.59 37.93
N THR A 551 -0.51 6.87 38.03
CA THR A 551 -1.30 6.50 36.86
C THR A 551 -1.72 7.75 36.09
N GLU A 552 -1.52 7.73 34.78
CA GLU A 552 -1.90 8.76 33.82
C GLU A 552 -3.11 8.35 32.99
N LYS A 553 -3.19 7.08 32.60
CA LYS A 553 -4.28 6.51 31.79
C LYS A 553 -4.69 5.15 32.32
N LEU A 554 -5.97 4.82 32.22
CA LEU A 554 -6.55 3.55 32.64
C LEU A 554 -7.43 2.99 31.52
N TYR A 555 -7.25 1.71 31.22
CA TYR A 555 -8.03 0.99 30.22
C TYR A 555 -8.61 -0.29 30.81
N PHE A 556 -9.75 -0.73 30.30
CA PHE A 556 -10.29 -2.07 30.48
C PHE A 556 -10.30 -2.79 29.14
N ILE A 557 -9.81 -4.03 29.14
CA ILE A 557 -9.54 -4.84 27.95
C ILE A 557 -10.52 -6.00 27.94
N VAL A 558 -11.09 -6.29 26.78
CA VAL A 558 -11.95 -7.46 26.56
C VAL A 558 -11.52 -8.14 25.27
N LEU A 559 -11.08 -9.39 25.35
CA LEU A 559 -10.74 -10.24 24.21
C LEU A 559 -11.84 -11.27 24.00
N GLY A 560 -12.26 -11.45 22.74
CA GLY A 560 -13.10 -12.56 22.31
C GLY A 560 -12.30 -13.87 22.32
N ALA A 561 -12.60 -14.74 23.28
CA ALA A 561 -11.81 -15.92 23.59
C ALA A 561 -12.73 -17.12 23.87
N PRO A 562 -13.34 -17.72 22.82
CA PRO A 562 -14.23 -18.87 22.98
C PRO A 562 -13.53 -20.05 23.65
N LYS A 563 -14.28 -21.10 24.02
CA LYS A 563 -13.73 -22.32 24.64
C LYS A 563 -12.96 -23.20 23.66
N GLN A 564 -13.16 -23.02 22.36
CA GLN A 564 -12.47 -23.71 21.28
C GLN A 564 -12.14 -22.72 20.17
N TYR A 565 -10.97 -22.87 19.55
CA TYR A 565 -10.57 -22.08 18.40
C TYR A 565 -11.21 -22.58 17.11
N LYS A 566 -11.51 -21.66 16.18
CA LYS A 566 -11.90 -21.93 14.79
C LYS A 566 -11.26 -20.88 13.89
N PRO A 567 -10.75 -21.24 12.71
CA PRO A 567 -10.33 -20.28 11.69
C PRO A 567 -11.50 -19.40 11.22
N HIS A 568 -11.19 -18.16 10.81
CA HIS A 568 -12.15 -17.17 10.30
C HIS A 568 -12.17 -17.17 8.76
N PRO A 569 -13.16 -17.78 8.09
CA PRO A 569 -13.18 -17.88 6.64
C PRO A 569 -13.32 -16.51 5.98
N TRP A 570 -12.38 -16.12 5.12
CA TRP A 570 -12.55 -14.97 4.23
C TRP A 570 -13.68 -15.26 3.23
N ASP A 571 -14.86 -14.67 3.47
CA ASP A 571 -16.06 -14.87 2.66
C ASP A 571 -16.87 -13.60 2.36
N GLU A 572 -16.43 -12.44 2.88
CA GLU A 572 -16.97 -11.08 2.79
C GLU A 572 -18.33 -10.83 3.49
N LYS A 573 -18.73 -11.64 4.47
CA LYS A 573 -20.07 -11.58 5.10
C LYS A 573 -20.06 -11.51 6.64
N GLU A 574 -19.86 -10.32 7.20
CA GLU A 574 -19.85 -10.07 8.66
C GLU A 574 -20.99 -10.74 9.44
N LYS A 575 -22.16 -10.97 8.84
CA LYS A 575 -23.31 -11.63 9.49
C LYS A 575 -23.11 -13.10 9.85
N ASN A 576 -22.09 -13.78 9.34
CA ASN A 576 -21.73 -15.14 9.76
C ASN A 576 -20.54 -15.19 10.74
N ASP A 577 -19.83 -14.08 10.93
CA ASP A 577 -18.71 -13.96 11.87
C ASP A 577 -19.12 -14.36 13.29
N GLU A 578 -18.23 -15.06 13.99
CA GLU A 578 -18.38 -15.29 15.43
C GLU A 578 -18.31 -13.95 16.18
N GLN A 579 -19.35 -13.62 16.95
CA GLN A 579 -19.41 -12.45 17.82
C GLN A 579 -19.56 -12.89 19.28
N TRP A 580 -18.78 -12.29 20.18
CA TRP A 580 -18.76 -12.58 21.61
C TRP A 580 -19.25 -11.37 22.43
N PRO A 581 -20.58 -11.12 22.46
CA PRO A 581 -21.15 -9.92 23.07
C PRO A 581 -21.05 -9.94 24.59
N TYR A 582 -21.01 -8.76 25.21
CA TYR A 582 -20.95 -8.61 26.67
C TYR A 582 -21.60 -7.32 27.17
N LYS A 583 -21.88 -7.30 28.47
CA LYS A 583 -22.15 -6.11 29.27
C LYS A 583 -21.03 -5.92 30.30
N VAL A 584 -20.72 -4.66 30.62
CA VAL A 584 -19.80 -4.28 31.69
C VAL A 584 -20.34 -3.09 32.49
N LYS A 585 -20.19 -3.12 33.81
CA LYS A 585 -20.49 -1.99 34.72
C LYS A 585 -19.24 -1.70 35.56
N PHE A 586 -18.84 -0.43 35.64
CA PHE A 586 -17.66 -0.01 36.40
C PHE A 586 -18.04 0.55 37.77
N GLU A 587 -17.17 0.31 38.77
CA GLU A 587 -17.26 0.93 40.10
C GLU A 587 -15.88 1.47 40.51
N GLY A 588 -15.85 2.59 41.24
CA GLY A 588 -14.62 3.34 41.53
C GLY A 588 -14.05 4.13 40.34
N THR A 589 -14.50 3.82 39.12
CA THR A 589 -14.29 4.56 37.87
C THR A 589 -15.51 4.40 36.96
N ASP A 590 -15.46 4.98 35.77
CA ASP A 590 -16.47 4.93 34.71
C ASP A 590 -15.76 5.11 33.35
N LEU A 591 -16.49 4.97 32.23
CA LEU A 591 -16.00 5.29 30.88
C LEU A 591 -15.38 6.68 30.84
N LEU A 592 -14.29 6.87 30.09
CA LEU A 592 -13.59 8.15 30.00
C LEU A 592 -14.56 9.28 29.58
N GLY A 593 -14.67 10.32 30.40
CA GLY A 593 -15.60 11.42 30.18
C GLY A 593 -17.04 11.16 30.64
N ASN A 594 -17.40 9.97 31.11
CA ASN A 594 -18.67 9.76 31.80
C ASN A 594 -18.53 10.03 33.30
N PHE A 595 -19.46 10.78 33.89
CA PHE A 595 -19.40 11.18 35.29
C PHE A 595 -20.77 11.07 35.96
N SER A 596 -20.78 10.58 37.19
CA SER A 596 -21.90 10.78 38.10
C SER A 596 -22.03 12.27 38.44
N ILE A 597 -23.20 12.83 38.12
CA ILE A 597 -23.61 14.20 38.42
C ILE A 597 -24.92 14.15 39.21
N ASP A 598 -25.12 15.12 40.11
CA ASP A 598 -26.42 15.33 40.76
C ASP A 598 -27.31 16.13 39.81
N GLU A 599 -28.13 15.43 39.03
CA GLU A 599 -29.05 16.03 38.06
C GLU A 599 -30.14 16.92 38.71
N THR A 600 -30.28 16.90 40.05
CA THR A 600 -31.18 17.77 40.82
C THR A 600 -30.52 19.07 41.27
N ALA A 601 -29.18 19.17 41.18
CA ALA A 601 -28.46 20.37 41.55
C ALA A 601 -28.75 21.54 40.58
N MET A 602 -28.61 22.77 41.08
CA MET A 602 -28.53 23.95 40.21
C MET A 602 -27.10 24.11 39.68
N PRO A 603 -26.93 24.58 38.43
CA PRO A 603 -25.62 24.99 37.94
C PRO A 603 -24.97 26.06 38.82
N LYS A 604 -23.64 26.17 38.74
CA LYS A 604 -22.82 27.10 39.53
C LYS A 604 -21.59 27.53 38.76
N ASP A 605 -21.01 28.65 39.19
CA ASP A 605 -19.72 29.11 38.69
C ASP A 605 -18.59 28.18 39.16
N ILE A 606 -17.56 28.04 38.33
CA ILE A 606 -16.33 27.29 38.62
C ILE A 606 -15.11 27.99 38.00
N THR A 607 -13.95 27.80 38.61
CA THR A 607 -12.65 28.14 38.01
C THR A 607 -11.83 26.86 37.85
N LEU A 608 -11.36 26.62 36.62
CA LEU A 608 -10.45 25.52 36.28
C LEU A 608 -9.08 26.12 35.98
N THR A 609 -8.00 25.60 36.55
CA THR A 609 -6.64 26.13 36.35
C THR A 609 -5.77 25.12 35.64
N PHE A 610 -5.11 25.53 34.57
CA PHE A 610 -4.18 24.70 33.80
C PHE A 610 -2.84 25.43 33.65
N ASP A 611 -1.79 24.91 34.27
CA ASP A 611 -0.41 25.39 34.12
C ASP A 611 0.30 24.53 33.06
N VAL A 612 0.62 25.14 31.91
CA VAL A 612 1.20 24.48 30.74
C VAL A 612 2.58 25.05 30.41
N LYS A 613 3.48 24.19 29.91
CA LYS A 613 4.78 24.60 29.39
C LYS A 613 4.71 24.70 27.88
N CYS A 614 5.26 25.77 27.33
CA CYS A 614 5.32 26.06 25.91
C CYS A 614 6.78 26.34 25.50
N ASN A 615 7.05 26.37 24.20
CA ASN A 615 8.37 26.58 23.63
C ASN A 615 8.36 27.81 22.68
N ALA A 616 8.95 28.93 23.10
CA ALA A 616 8.98 30.14 22.28
C ALA A 616 9.80 29.99 20.98
N GLY A 617 10.67 28.97 20.90
CA GLY A 617 11.44 28.63 19.71
C GLY A 617 10.72 27.67 18.74
N SER A 618 9.52 27.19 19.07
CA SER A 618 8.70 26.37 18.19
C SER A 618 8.36 27.12 16.90
N GLU A 619 8.38 26.42 15.75
CA GLU A 619 7.79 26.91 14.49
C GLU A 619 6.27 26.68 14.47
N ASP A 620 5.81 25.62 15.15
CA ASP A 620 4.41 25.20 15.19
C ASP A 620 3.56 26.13 16.05
N TYR A 621 2.46 26.61 15.47
CA TYR A 621 1.49 27.46 16.15
C TYR A 621 0.87 26.78 17.39
N PRO A 622 0.32 25.54 17.31
CA PRO A 622 -0.14 24.84 18.50
C PRO A 622 1.02 24.51 19.45
N GLN A 623 0.77 24.65 20.75
CA GLN A 623 1.70 24.27 21.81
C GLN A 623 1.16 23.11 22.66
N GLY A 624 -0.15 22.85 22.59
CA GLY A 624 -0.81 21.67 23.15
C GLY A 624 -2.32 21.82 23.19
N THR A 625 -3.00 20.87 23.83
CA THR A 625 -4.45 20.85 24.00
C THR A 625 -4.85 20.62 25.45
N VAL A 626 -6.08 21.03 25.79
CA VAL A 626 -6.78 20.70 27.02
C VAL A 626 -8.16 20.17 26.62
N ASP A 627 -8.44 18.90 26.91
CA ASP A 627 -9.78 18.35 26.71
C ASP A 627 -10.67 18.63 27.93
N LEU A 628 -11.69 19.48 27.74
CA LEU A 628 -12.66 19.79 28.79
C LEU A 628 -13.76 18.73 28.90
N LYS A 629 -13.90 17.83 27.91
CA LYS A 629 -14.87 16.72 27.90
C LYS A 629 -14.60 15.73 29.04
N THR A 630 -13.34 15.57 29.43
CA THR A 630 -12.92 14.73 30.57
C THR A 630 -12.89 15.47 31.91
N ASN A 631 -13.34 16.73 31.97
CA ASN A 631 -13.34 17.50 33.21
C ASN A 631 -14.60 17.25 34.06
N LYS A 632 -14.44 16.39 35.08
CA LYS A 632 -15.51 16.06 36.04
C LYS A 632 -16.10 17.29 36.75
N ASP A 633 -15.25 18.25 37.16
CA ASP A 633 -15.69 19.39 37.95
C ASP A 633 -16.53 20.37 37.10
N LEU A 634 -16.22 20.51 35.81
CA LEU A 634 -17.05 21.19 34.81
C LEU A 634 -18.43 20.53 34.66
N ALA A 635 -18.46 19.21 34.46
CA ALA A 635 -19.70 18.44 34.34
C ALA A 635 -20.59 18.60 35.58
N GLN A 636 -19.99 18.61 36.78
CA GLN A 636 -20.69 18.86 38.05
C GLN A 636 -21.11 20.32 38.22
N ALA A 637 -20.31 21.30 37.78
CA ALA A 637 -20.63 22.72 37.90
C ALA A 637 -21.78 23.12 36.99
N PHE A 638 -21.84 22.60 35.76
CA PHE A 638 -22.92 22.90 34.82
C PHE A 638 -24.12 21.95 34.93
N VAL A 639 -23.99 20.87 35.71
CA VAL A 639 -25.01 19.82 35.87
C VAL A 639 -25.36 19.20 34.51
N MET A 640 -24.31 18.83 33.77
CA MET A 640 -24.40 18.21 32.45
C MET A 640 -23.34 17.14 32.27
N LYS A 641 -23.73 15.99 31.73
CA LYS A 641 -22.77 15.02 31.19
C LYS A 641 -22.13 15.60 29.92
N PRO A 642 -20.86 15.30 29.59
CA PRO A 642 -20.16 16.00 28.52
C PRO A 642 -20.82 15.93 27.13
N ALA A 643 -21.52 14.84 26.78
CA ALA A 643 -22.32 14.78 25.55
C ALA A 643 -23.50 15.77 25.52
N VAL A 644 -24.14 16.03 26.68
CA VAL A 644 -25.20 17.04 26.81
C VAL A 644 -24.61 18.45 26.76
N LEU A 645 -23.45 18.65 27.39
CA LEU A 645 -22.71 19.91 27.33
C LEU A 645 -22.30 20.25 25.89
N GLU A 646 -21.77 19.27 25.15
CA GLU A 646 -21.33 19.42 23.77
C GLU A 646 -22.50 19.68 22.81
N SER A 647 -23.67 19.05 23.00
CA SER A 647 -24.88 19.35 22.21
C SER A 647 -25.50 20.74 22.50
N LYS A 648 -25.15 21.35 23.64
CA LYS A 648 -25.54 22.72 24.01
C LYS A 648 -24.49 23.78 23.71
N LEU A 649 -23.28 23.38 23.33
CA LEU A 649 -22.20 24.28 22.97
C LEU A 649 -22.52 25.00 21.64
N ALA A 650 -22.43 26.32 21.65
CA ALA A 650 -22.55 27.16 20.46
C ALA A 650 -21.17 27.47 19.88
N SER A 651 -21.11 27.79 18.58
CA SER A 651 -19.89 28.25 17.92
C SER A 651 -19.32 29.51 18.58
N VAL A 652 -17.99 29.67 18.55
CA VAL A 652 -17.33 30.91 18.99
C VAL A 652 -17.87 32.09 18.16
N GLY A 653 -18.03 33.26 18.78
CA GLY A 653 -18.73 34.41 18.18
C GLY A 653 -20.22 34.50 18.50
N THR A 654 -20.80 33.51 19.18
CA THR A 654 -22.22 33.51 19.57
C THR A 654 -22.44 34.22 20.91
N GLU A 655 -23.38 35.16 20.95
CA GLU A 655 -23.85 35.81 22.20
C GLU A 655 -24.66 34.85 23.09
N PRO A 656 -24.68 35.01 24.43
CA PRO A 656 -25.38 34.12 25.34
C PRO A 656 -26.87 33.96 25.02
N ALA A 657 -27.33 32.71 24.91
CA ALA A 657 -28.71 32.33 24.65
C ALA A 657 -29.21 31.29 25.66
N GLU A 658 -30.51 31.31 25.97
CA GLU A 658 -31.15 30.38 26.90
C GLU A 658 -30.97 28.92 26.46
N ASP A 659 -30.65 28.06 27.43
CA ASP A 659 -30.26 26.65 27.29
C ASP A 659 -29.05 26.38 26.36
N LYS A 660 -28.19 27.40 26.14
CA LYS A 660 -26.93 27.27 25.40
C LYS A 660 -25.72 27.60 26.25
N VAL A 661 -24.60 26.97 25.87
CA VAL A 661 -23.27 27.26 26.40
C VAL A 661 -22.48 27.99 25.32
N VAL A 662 -22.05 29.22 25.60
CA VAL A 662 -21.23 30.01 24.68
C VAL A 662 -19.78 30.09 25.18
N ILE A 663 -18.86 30.37 24.27
CA ILE A 663 -17.43 30.51 24.55
C ILE A 663 -17.06 32.00 24.45
N ALA A 664 -16.43 32.54 25.47
CA ALA A 664 -15.97 33.92 25.52
C ALA A 664 -14.56 34.03 26.13
N LEU A 665 -13.84 35.13 25.88
CA LEU A 665 -12.60 35.46 26.58
C LEU A 665 -12.87 36.50 27.66
N GLY A 666 -12.61 36.16 28.93
CA GLY A 666 -12.74 37.09 30.06
C GLY A 666 -11.63 38.14 30.06
N GLN A 667 -12.02 39.42 30.06
CA GLN A 667 -11.13 40.57 29.98
C GLN A 667 -10.70 41.06 31.38
N THR A 668 -9.60 41.84 31.45
CA THR A 668 -9.08 42.41 32.71
C THR A 668 -10.02 43.39 33.40
N ASP A 669 -10.96 43.99 32.67
CA ASP A 669 -11.97 44.92 33.20
C ASP A 669 -13.23 44.21 33.73
N GLY A 670 -13.30 42.88 33.62
CA GLY A 670 -14.45 42.06 34.03
C GLY A 670 -15.52 41.85 32.94
N THR A 671 -15.31 42.38 31.73
CA THR A 671 -16.16 42.11 30.56
C THR A 671 -15.78 40.81 29.85
N PHE A 672 -16.54 40.42 28.83
CA PHE A 672 -16.31 39.24 28.01
C PHE A 672 -16.27 39.63 26.53
N ALA A 673 -15.27 39.12 25.80
CA ALA A 673 -15.20 39.21 24.36
C ALA A 673 -15.74 37.91 23.73
N TYR A 674 -16.76 38.02 22.89
CA TYR A 674 -17.39 36.87 22.21
C TYR A 674 -16.88 36.66 20.78
N THR A 675 -16.57 37.75 20.07
CA THR A 675 -16.09 37.73 18.68
C THR A 675 -14.79 36.93 18.55
N SER A 676 -14.81 35.90 17.70
CA SER A 676 -13.60 35.14 17.33
C SER A 676 -12.57 36.07 16.67
N THR A 677 -11.33 36.04 17.14
CA THR A 677 -10.20 36.72 16.47
C THR A 677 -9.16 35.73 15.93
N ALA A 678 -9.20 34.47 16.37
CA ALA A 678 -8.53 33.32 15.76
C ALA A 678 -9.52 32.53 14.86
N ASN A 679 -9.13 31.36 14.34
CA ASN A 679 -9.98 30.59 13.41
C ASN A 679 -11.30 30.15 14.06
N ASN A 680 -11.23 29.66 15.31
CA ASN A 680 -12.40 29.38 16.15
C ASN A 680 -12.04 29.64 17.63
N GLY A 681 -11.76 30.89 17.97
CA GLY A 681 -11.20 31.27 19.26
C GLY A 681 -10.61 32.68 19.29
N PHE A 682 -9.62 32.90 20.14
CA PHE A 682 -9.12 34.24 20.47
C PHE A 682 -7.60 34.33 20.41
N TRP A 683 -7.09 35.24 19.58
CA TRP A 683 -5.76 35.81 19.79
C TRP A 683 -5.80 36.69 21.02
N CYS A 684 -4.73 36.65 21.81
CA CYS A 684 -4.66 37.32 23.10
C CYS A 684 -3.40 38.18 23.21
N GLU A 685 -3.58 39.41 23.68
CA GLU A 685 -2.51 40.34 24.01
C GLU A 685 -1.71 39.83 25.23
N ALA A 686 -0.51 40.37 25.47
CA ALA A 686 0.37 39.92 26.56
C ALA A 686 -0.23 40.06 27.98
N ASN A 687 -1.31 40.83 28.16
CA ASN A 687 -2.06 40.99 29.41
C ASN A 687 -3.26 40.03 29.55
N GLY A 688 -3.52 39.17 28.56
CA GLY A 688 -4.63 38.20 28.54
C GLY A 688 -5.95 38.73 27.94
N ASN A 689 -6.01 39.99 27.52
CA ASN A 689 -7.17 40.55 26.82
C ASN A 689 -7.23 40.09 25.36
N VAL A 690 -8.39 40.27 24.74
CA VAL A 690 -8.57 39.98 23.31
C VAL A 690 -7.64 40.86 22.46
N GLY A 691 -6.90 40.19 21.58
CA GLY A 691 -6.06 40.80 20.55
C GLY A 691 -6.49 40.32 19.17
N ASN A 692 -5.74 40.73 18.15
CA ASN A 692 -5.90 40.24 16.78
C ASN A 692 -4.61 39.56 16.32
N TRP A 693 -4.70 38.69 15.30
CA TRP A 693 -3.52 38.14 14.65
C TRP A 693 -2.65 39.30 14.12
N GLY A 694 -1.41 39.38 14.61
CA GLY A 694 -0.54 40.53 14.40
C GLY A 694 0.63 40.54 15.38
N ASP A 695 1.42 41.61 15.35
CA ASP A 695 2.72 41.69 16.04
C ASP A 695 2.64 41.93 17.56
N THR A 696 1.42 42.01 18.12
CA THR A 696 1.17 42.32 19.54
C THR A 696 0.58 41.15 20.34
N ALA A 697 -0.07 40.18 19.69
CA ALA A 697 -0.71 39.03 20.33
C ALA A 697 0.24 37.80 20.31
N PRO A 698 0.96 37.49 21.41
CA PRO A 698 1.95 36.40 21.44
C PRO A 698 1.32 35.00 21.46
N VAL A 699 0.07 34.88 21.92
CA VAL A 699 -0.59 33.60 22.20
C VAL A 699 -2.04 33.60 21.76
N TYR A 700 -2.59 32.40 21.56
CA TYR A 700 -3.99 32.20 21.21
C TYR A 700 -4.58 30.95 21.89
N VAL A 701 -5.92 30.90 21.90
CA VAL A 701 -6.68 29.66 22.11
C VAL A 701 -7.67 29.45 20.98
N GLU A 702 -7.90 28.20 20.62
CA GLU A 702 -8.91 27.76 19.65
C GLU A 702 -9.67 26.55 20.20
N PHE A 703 -10.94 26.41 19.80
CA PHE A 703 -11.81 25.35 20.27
C PHE A 703 -12.23 24.43 19.13
N SER A 704 -12.33 23.14 19.41
CA SER A 704 -12.99 22.13 18.57
C SER A 704 -13.87 21.28 19.48
N GLY A 705 -15.18 21.57 19.48
CA GLY A 705 -16.08 21.11 20.54
C GLY A 705 -15.56 21.54 21.92
N LEU A 706 -15.44 20.58 22.83
CA LEU A 706 -14.86 20.80 24.17
C LEU A 706 -13.32 20.66 24.24
N THR A 707 -12.63 20.40 23.12
CA THR A 707 -11.16 20.45 23.07
C THR A 707 -10.69 21.89 22.88
N MET A 708 -9.86 22.38 23.80
CA MET A 708 -9.21 23.70 23.71
C MET A 708 -7.74 23.54 23.32
N THR A 709 -7.38 23.94 22.10
CA THR A 709 -5.99 24.10 21.66
C THR A 709 -5.44 25.41 22.18
N TYR A 710 -4.22 25.39 22.72
CA TYR A 710 -3.47 26.60 23.07
C TYR A 710 -2.21 26.69 22.23
N GLY A 711 -1.83 27.91 21.83
CA GLY A 711 -0.72 28.10 20.91
C GLY A 711 -0.11 29.49 20.94
N HIS A 712 0.88 29.69 20.07
CA HIS A 712 1.71 30.89 20.05
C HIS A 712 1.96 31.40 18.63
N ARG A 713 2.50 32.62 18.53
CA ARG A 713 3.15 33.11 17.32
C ARG A 713 4.66 33.24 17.58
N LYS A 714 5.45 32.42 16.90
CA LYS A 714 6.91 32.51 16.92
C LYS A 714 7.38 33.93 16.60
N GLY A 715 8.35 34.42 17.37
CA GLY A 715 8.88 35.78 17.25
C GLY A 715 8.04 36.88 17.92
N VAL A 716 6.83 36.57 18.41
CA VAL A 716 6.01 37.47 19.24
C VAL A 716 5.94 36.95 20.68
N SER A 717 5.79 35.64 20.87
CA SER A 717 5.96 35.00 22.19
C SER A 717 7.44 35.04 22.64
N VAL A 718 7.67 35.32 23.93
CA VAL A 718 9.01 35.53 24.50
C VAL A 718 9.38 34.40 25.45
N ALA A 719 10.58 33.84 25.28
CA ALA A 719 11.12 32.79 26.15
C ALA A 719 11.24 33.28 27.61
N GLY A 720 10.83 32.45 28.56
CA GLY A 720 10.75 32.78 29.99
C GLY A 720 9.52 33.61 30.40
N GLN A 721 8.70 34.10 29.47
CA GLN A 721 7.51 34.89 29.79
C GLN A 721 6.30 33.99 30.11
N LYS A 722 5.52 34.38 31.13
CA LYS A 722 4.22 33.78 31.42
C LYS A 722 3.10 34.63 30.82
N TYR A 723 2.21 34.00 30.08
CA TYR A 723 0.94 34.58 29.62
C TYR A 723 -0.22 33.88 30.34
N MET A 724 -1.23 34.66 30.77
CA MET A 724 -2.41 34.15 31.46
C MET A 724 -3.66 34.51 30.67
N LEU A 725 -4.38 33.49 30.21
CA LEU A 725 -5.63 33.64 29.44
C LEU A 725 -6.82 33.19 30.29
N LYS A 726 -8.00 33.77 30.02
CA LYS A 726 -9.26 33.41 30.70
C LYS A 726 -10.41 33.02 29.77
N PRO A 727 -10.24 32.01 28.89
CA PRO A 727 -11.38 31.47 28.14
C PRO A 727 -12.45 31.00 29.13
N THR A 728 -13.72 31.26 28.83
CA THR A 728 -14.82 31.03 29.76
C THR A 728 -15.98 30.43 29.00
N LEU A 729 -16.45 29.27 29.45
CA LEU A 729 -17.74 28.73 29.02
C LEU A 729 -18.84 29.41 29.84
N ILE A 730 -19.91 29.87 29.19
CA ILE A 730 -21.02 30.57 29.85
C ILE A 730 -22.32 29.84 29.49
N TYR A 731 -22.90 29.14 30.46
CA TYR A 731 -24.19 28.47 30.32
C TYR A 731 -25.31 29.40 30.79
N THR A 732 -26.34 29.63 29.95
CA THR A 732 -27.53 30.38 30.37
C THR A 732 -28.69 29.42 30.66
N ARG A 733 -29.22 29.44 31.89
CA ARG A 733 -30.39 28.65 32.30
C ARG A 733 -31.32 29.47 33.18
N ASN A 734 -32.61 29.48 32.86
CA ASN A 734 -33.64 30.28 33.51
C ASN A 734 -33.27 31.78 33.59
N GLY A 735 -32.62 32.32 32.56
CA GLY A 735 -32.12 33.70 32.52
C GLY A 735 -30.92 34.00 33.43
N VAL A 736 -30.32 32.98 34.09
CA VAL A 736 -29.11 33.11 34.89
C VAL A 736 -27.91 32.56 34.11
N GLN A 737 -26.79 33.29 34.11
CA GLN A 737 -25.54 32.86 33.51
C GLN A 737 -24.61 32.22 34.54
N TYR A 738 -24.11 31.03 34.22
CA TYR A 738 -23.17 30.24 35.03
C TYR A 738 -21.86 30.07 34.26
N LYS A 739 -20.73 30.30 34.92
CA LYS A 739 -19.43 30.51 34.26
C LYS A 739 -18.41 29.44 34.68
N ALA A 740 -17.85 28.74 33.71
CA ALA A 740 -16.64 27.95 33.90
C ALA A 740 -15.45 28.73 33.34
N THR A 741 -14.74 29.45 34.22
CA THR A 741 -13.57 30.25 33.84
C THR A 741 -12.33 29.36 33.82
N ILE A 742 -11.70 29.25 32.66
CA ILE A 742 -10.48 28.47 32.44
C ILE A 742 -9.30 29.41 32.59
N VAL A 743 -8.57 29.34 33.71
CA VAL A 743 -7.32 30.07 33.91
C VAL A 743 -6.19 29.27 33.29
N LEU A 744 -5.87 29.60 32.04
CA LEU A 744 -4.76 28.97 31.31
C LEU A 744 -3.48 29.78 31.53
N ASN A 745 -2.50 29.14 32.15
CA ASN A 745 -1.21 29.68 32.52
C ASN A 745 -0.13 29.12 31.59
N MET A 746 0.23 29.86 30.54
CA MET A 746 1.21 29.43 29.54
C MET A 746 2.60 29.95 29.91
N GLN A 747 3.52 29.05 30.24
CA GLN A 747 4.91 29.37 30.56
C GLN A 747 5.82 29.03 29.38
N PHE A 748 6.39 30.05 28.74
CA PHE A 748 7.40 29.94 27.69
C PHE A 748 8.83 30.05 28.25
#